data_AF-A0A3C0CTK1-F1
#
_entry.id   AF-A0A3C0CTK1-F1
#
_cell.length_a   1.000
_cell.length_b   1.000
_cell.length_c   1.000
_cell.angle_alpha   90.00
_cell.angle_beta   90.00
_cell.angle_gamma   90.00
#
_symmetry.space_group_name_H-M   'P 1'
#
loop_
_entity.id
_entity.type
_entity.pdbx_description
1 polymer ?
#
loop_
_entity_poly.entity_id
_entity_poly.type
_entity_poly.pdbx_seq_one_letter_code
_entity_poly.pdbx_strand_id
1 'polypeptide(L)'
;MRRLCAITLFILLALTALPSHAVNRVTFYTSWDDSFFYAAFDVQDPDIRGANSTFMSQPWLDDCVEVFLHTGKDSDTPTADTYAMCVSAGGGSSWLVGGSGKMTPRPIYTFKYAAKIAGTLNNPGDHDMGYTVELAIPWREIGGPPSPGQIMRMNVLCQSKGEAGGFISISPDVQTEADLSSPSKWIKVKFINYPTIVAMQDGAIICRRVAGKAPLIDGNLSAGEWNRDVSHQMVKPEPAKEAVEHSRAAIEKLALATYYINYQGDAKKDLPATGVVSKTGASLLTNHPVEGTGPWFSYDNVKWHKENIAGAREAGIDVLLPVCKGGPETERAVSAMVSAFQEIKGEGAGYPLTGMFLDTTAFIPATAEKPSLKDDSAKAAFYSIIRNFFRAVPDEYKATLQAPIGQSTAKANIVVLGSAAAFSDFDQSFVEYCNKRFALDFEGRRLIWIGDIGYQSKSVVLDGYYTKSVAGELTLNNTGWLSVAGISPGYCNRTLGSKSPIRPRSGGDTFKKDWDTLAAKTCDWVIVESWNNYTEGTEIAPSMEYGRRYQSLTRINMLRFNGMKEYNAKYLRHDTPSVMPPGAICQVTLTIKNAGTQPWYAEDGIFLAARWYKDGALYADTGARLPLQEDIMAGQIWNKVLGIRTIEADGKPLPPGKYELRCEMLGTQADWFAGGGDMPLCIPVTIGRTEPGFTVIDTNLPPTLKAGASYNITARLRNDGPA
;
A
#
# COMPACT_ATOMS: atom_id res chain seq x y z
N MET A 1 -32.29 1.03 -61.26
CA MET A 1 -32.68 0.97 -59.84
C MET A 1 -31.99 -0.21 -59.17
N ARG A 2 -30.99 0.06 -58.32
CA ARG A 2 -30.57 -0.69 -57.12
C ARG A 2 -29.20 -0.13 -56.68
N ARG A 3 -29.16 0.43 -55.47
CA ARG A 3 -27.95 0.96 -54.81
C ARG A 3 -27.29 -0.16 -54.02
N LEU A 4 -25.96 -0.28 -54.10
CA LEU A 4 -25.11 -0.92 -53.10
C LEU A 4 -24.41 0.19 -52.30
N CYS A 5 -24.46 0.07 -50.98
CA CYS A 5 -23.72 0.90 -50.03
C CYS A 5 -22.26 0.47 -49.95
N ALA A 6 -21.33 1.42 -50.07
CA ALA A 6 -19.95 1.30 -49.61
C ALA A 6 -19.75 2.35 -48.50
N ILE A 7 -19.42 1.87 -47.30
CA ILE A 7 -19.06 2.69 -46.14
C ILE A 7 -17.54 2.92 -46.21
N THR A 8 -17.13 4.17 -46.39
CA THR A 8 -15.73 4.58 -46.35
C THR A 8 -15.38 4.98 -44.91
N LEU A 9 -14.44 4.24 -44.31
CA LEU A 9 -13.87 4.47 -42.98
C LEU A 9 -12.90 5.65 -43.03
N PHE A 10 -13.22 6.76 -42.36
CA PHE A 10 -12.27 7.84 -42.08
C PHE A 10 -11.50 7.50 -40.80
N ILE A 11 -10.21 7.21 -40.92
CA ILE A 11 -9.27 7.14 -39.79
C ILE A 11 -8.87 8.58 -39.45
N LEU A 12 -9.36 9.10 -38.33
CA LEU A 12 -8.85 10.33 -37.73
C LEU A 12 -7.63 9.95 -36.87
N LEU A 13 -6.42 10.26 -37.34
CA LEU A 13 -5.23 10.28 -36.48
C LEU A 13 -5.38 11.48 -35.53
N ALA A 14 -5.89 11.24 -34.32
CA ALA A 14 -5.70 12.18 -33.22
C ALA A 14 -4.30 11.93 -32.63
N LEU A 15 -3.30 12.69 -33.07
CA LEU A 15 -2.08 12.89 -32.27
C LEU A 15 -2.48 13.73 -31.05
N THR A 16 -2.91 13.07 -29.98
CA THR A 16 -2.90 13.70 -28.66
C THR A 16 -1.46 13.66 -28.16
N ALA A 17 -0.73 14.76 -28.36
CA ALA A 17 0.44 15.03 -27.53
C ALA A 17 -0.07 15.10 -26.08
N LEU A 18 0.20 14.05 -25.31
CA LEU A 18 -0.03 14.07 -23.87
C LEU A 18 0.82 15.21 -23.28
N PRO A 19 0.26 16.15 -22.51
CA PRO A 19 1.09 17.08 -21.76
C PRO A 19 1.92 16.26 -20.77
N SER A 20 3.24 16.38 -20.89
CA SER A 20 4.18 15.94 -19.86
C SER A 20 3.77 16.60 -18.54
N HIS A 21 3.25 15.82 -17.60
CA HIS A 21 3.01 16.32 -16.25
C HIS A 21 4.37 16.46 -15.57
N ALA A 22 4.96 17.65 -15.69
CA ALA A 22 6.13 18.02 -14.92
C ALA A 22 5.68 18.25 -13.48
N VAL A 23 5.91 17.25 -12.62
CA VAL A 23 5.86 17.38 -11.15
C VAL A 23 6.79 18.55 -10.77
N ASN A 24 6.36 19.46 -9.89
CA ASN A 24 7.08 20.67 -9.38
C ASN A 24 6.58 22.03 -9.92
N ARG A 25 5.27 22.26 -10.02
CA ARG A 25 4.70 23.57 -10.42
C ARG A 25 3.70 24.14 -9.43
N VAL A 26 3.73 25.46 -9.28
CA VAL A 26 2.67 26.25 -8.66
C VAL A 26 2.01 27.08 -9.75
N THR A 27 0.74 26.83 -10.03
CA THR A 27 -0.06 27.69 -10.92
C THR A 27 -0.93 28.59 -10.06
N PHE A 28 -0.95 29.89 -10.34
CA PHE A 28 -1.85 30.81 -9.65
C PHE A 28 -2.62 31.73 -10.59
N TYR A 29 -3.75 32.20 -10.09
CA TYR A 29 -4.70 33.05 -10.79
C TYR A 29 -4.98 34.29 -9.94
N THR A 30 -5.22 35.44 -10.57
CA THR A 30 -5.62 36.66 -9.87
C THR A 30 -6.81 37.33 -10.56
N SER A 31 -7.68 37.93 -9.76
CA SER A 31 -8.77 38.77 -10.23
C SER A 31 -9.17 39.77 -9.15
N TRP A 32 -10.07 40.71 -9.45
CA TRP A 32 -10.57 41.66 -8.46
C TRP A 32 -11.98 42.17 -8.77
N ASP A 33 -12.68 42.66 -7.75
CA ASP A 33 -13.90 43.45 -7.89
C ASP A 33 -13.88 44.63 -6.90
N ASP A 34 -15.00 45.31 -6.70
CA ASP A 34 -15.07 46.48 -5.80
C ASP A 34 -14.89 46.11 -4.30
N SER A 35 -15.00 44.83 -3.95
CA SER A 35 -14.95 44.33 -2.58
C SER A 35 -13.63 43.61 -2.25
N PHE A 36 -13.11 42.80 -3.18
CA PHE A 36 -11.96 41.94 -2.93
C PHE A 36 -10.95 41.91 -4.08
N PHE A 37 -9.69 41.71 -3.70
CA PHE A 37 -8.71 41.05 -4.53
C PHE A 37 -8.85 39.53 -4.34
N TYR A 38 -8.85 38.77 -5.43
CA TYR A 38 -8.98 37.32 -5.42
C TYR A 38 -7.69 36.67 -5.92
N ALA A 39 -7.28 35.58 -5.27
CA ALA A 39 -6.25 34.70 -5.79
C ALA A 39 -6.60 33.23 -5.57
N ALA A 40 -6.16 32.40 -6.50
CA ALA A 40 -6.26 30.95 -6.43
C ALA A 40 -4.93 30.31 -6.76
N PHE A 41 -4.68 29.15 -6.18
CA PHE A 41 -3.44 28.40 -6.28
C PHE A 41 -3.75 26.93 -6.53
N ASP A 42 -3.04 26.37 -7.50
CA ASP A 42 -2.90 24.94 -7.75
C ASP A 42 -1.42 24.61 -7.51
N VAL A 43 -1.13 24.08 -6.32
CA VAL A 43 0.23 23.77 -5.88
C VAL A 43 0.44 22.27 -6.06
N GLN A 44 1.34 21.87 -6.95
CA GLN A 44 1.80 20.49 -7.02
C GLN A 44 2.84 20.26 -5.94
N ASP A 45 2.56 19.35 -5.01
CA ASP A 45 3.45 19.01 -3.91
C ASP A 45 3.32 17.52 -3.61
N PRO A 46 4.38 16.71 -3.75
CA PRO A 46 4.35 15.28 -3.48
C PRO A 46 4.48 14.92 -1.99
N ASP A 47 4.80 15.86 -1.09
CA ASP A 47 4.84 15.65 0.37
C ASP A 47 4.18 16.86 1.05
N ILE A 48 2.87 16.79 1.30
CA ILE A 48 2.12 17.90 1.87
C ILE A 48 2.23 17.88 3.40
N ARG A 49 2.81 18.93 3.98
CA ARG A 49 2.99 19.12 5.42
C ARG A 49 2.22 20.32 5.93
N GLY A 50 1.44 20.12 6.98
CA GLY A 50 0.82 21.22 7.70
C GLY A 50 0.19 20.84 9.03
N ALA A 51 0.51 21.61 10.06
CA ALA A 51 -0.07 21.47 11.40
C ALA A 51 -1.05 22.61 11.74
N ASN A 52 -1.05 23.70 10.98
CA ASN A 52 -1.88 24.86 11.20
C ASN A 52 -3.23 24.69 10.49
N SER A 53 -4.29 24.45 11.27
CA SER A 53 -5.66 24.22 10.77
C SER A 53 -6.70 25.23 11.26
N THR A 54 -6.27 26.31 11.91
CA THR A 54 -7.15 27.29 12.56
C THR A 54 -6.94 28.70 12.05
N PHE A 55 -7.97 29.53 12.19
CA PHE A 55 -7.91 30.95 11.84
C PHE A 55 -6.92 31.72 12.73
N MET A 56 -6.12 32.60 12.11
CA MET A 56 -5.04 33.37 12.76
C MET A 56 -3.93 32.51 13.39
N SER A 57 -3.57 31.42 12.72
CA SER A 57 -2.43 30.56 13.04
C SER A 57 -1.12 31.09 12.42
N GLN A 58 -0.09 30.23 12.30
CA GLN A 58 1.20 30.55 11.67
C GLN A 58 1.45 29.73 10.39
N PRO A 59 0.73 29.99 9.27
CA PRO A 59 0.83 29.18 8.06
C PRO A 59 2.24 29.03 7.47
N TRP A 60 3.12 30.02 7.64
CA TRP A 60 4.51 29.99 7.12
C TRP A 60 5.40 28.90 7.72
N LEU A 61 4.92 28.19 8.75
CA LEU A 61 5.57 27.00 9.31
C LEU A 61 5.17 25.70 8.59
N ASP A 62 4.16 25.76 7.71
CA ASP A 62 3.63 24.64 6.92
C ASP A 62 3.98 24.82 5.43
N ASP A 63 3.55 23.86 4.61
CA ASP A 63 3.26 24.13 3.21
C ASP A 63 2.10 25.12 3.13
N CYS A 64 2.37 26.27 2.52
CA CYS A 64 1.39 27.34 2.47
C CYS A 64 1.62 28.24 1.26
N VAL A 65 0.59 29.01 0.91
CA VAL A 65 0.70 30.13 0.00
C VAL A 65 0.55 31.44 0.75
N GLU A 66 1.29 32.45 0.32
CA GLU A 66 1.26 33.79 0.91
C GLU A 66 1.14 34.84 -0.19
N VAL A 67 0.19 35.76 -0.04
CA VAL A 67 -0.02 36.88 -0.96
C VAL A 67 0.26 38.18 -0.24
N PHE A 68 1.19 38.96 -0.76
CA PHE A 68 1.58 40.27 -0.24
C PHE A 68 1.11 41.38 -1.16
N LEU A 69 0.62 42.47 -0.59
CA LEU A 69 0.24 43.68 -1.30
C LEU A 69 0.82 44.91 -0.60
N HIS A 70 1.36 45.85 -1.36
CA HIS A 70 1.81 47.13 -0.85
C HIS A 70 1.21 48.29 -1.63
N THR A 71 0.51 49.16 -0.92
CA THR A 71 -0.30 50.27 -1.47
C THR A 71 0.40 51.62 -1.36
N GLY A 72 1.53 51.69 -0.67
CA GLY A 72 2.31 52.91 -0.43
C GLY A 72 3.37 53.17 -1.50
N LYS A 73 4.32 54.05 -1.17
CA LYS A 73 5.54 54.26 -1.97
C LYS A 73 6.52 53.13 -1.70
N ASP A 74 7.25 52.71 -2.74
CA ASP A 74 8.30 51.69 -2.65
C ASP A 74 9.17 51.85 -1.38
N SER A 75 9.33 50.76 -0.65
CA SER A 75 10.07 50.68 0.60
C SER A 75 10.80 49.36 0.69
N ASP A 76 12.02 49.37 1.24
CA ASP A 76 12.80 48.15 1.45
C ASP A 76 12.33 47.35 2.68
N THR A 77 11.43 47.90 3.50
CA THR A 77 10.93 47.26 4.72
C THR A 77 9.40 47.42 4.84
N PRO A 78 8.72 46.56 5.62
CA PRO A 78 7.29 46.67 5.86
C PRO A 78 6.90 48.02 6.48
N THR A 79 5.88 48.64 5.91
CA THR A 79 5.25 49.88 6.38
C THR A 79 3.79 49.63 6.75
N ALA A 80 3.11 50.65 7.28
CA ALA A 80 1.67 50.58 7.54
C ALA A 80 0.82 50.27 6.28
N ASP A 81 1.39 50.46 5.08
CA ASP A 81 0.77 50.18 3.79
C ASP A 81 1.18 48.81 3.22
N THR A 82 1.75 47.92 4.03
CA THR A 82 2.21 46.58 3.62
C THR A 82 1.33 45.52 4.27
N TYR A 83 0.77 44.62 3.47
CA TYR A 83 -0.21 43.63 3.93
C TYR A 83 0.14 42.25 3.40
N ALA A 84 -0.20 41.21 4.15
CA ALA A 84 -0.13 39.84 3.65
C ALA A 84 -1.27 38.97 4.16
N MET A 85 -1.65 38.02 3.32
CA MET A 85 -2.59 36.95 3.67
C MET A 85 -1.93 35.60 3.38
N CYS A 86 -1.87 34.75 4.40
CA CYS A 86 -1.22 33.44 4.33
C CYS A 86 -2.26 32.35 4.57
N VAL A 87 -2.20 31.25 3.82
CA VAL A 87 -3.12 30.11 3.96
C VAL A 87 -2.33 28.80 3.89
N SER A 88 -2.43 27.99 4.94
CA SER A 88 -1.78 26.68 5.06
C SER A 88 -2.57 25.61 4.31
N ALA A 89 -1.87 24.64 3.72
CA ALA A 89 -2.47 23.42 3.19
C ALA A 89 -3.28 22.66 4.26
N GLY A 90 -2.89 22.78 5.54
CA GLY A 90 -3.62 22.24 6.69
C GLY A 90 -4.93 22.97 7.03
N GLY A 91 -5.28 24.04 6.31
CA GLY A 91 -6.54 24.77 6.48
C GLY A 91 -6.49 25.95 7.45
N GLY A 92 -5.33 26.31 7.98
CA GLY A 92 -5.11 27.49 8.80
C GLY A 92 -4.84 28.75 7.97
N SER A 93 -5.01 29.93 8.56
CA SER A 93 -4.80 31.20 7.87
C SER A 93 -4.22 32.28 8.78
N SER A 94 -3.65 33.33 8.20
CA SER A 94 -3.23 34.51 8.95
C SER A 94 -3.34 35.79 8.12
N TRP A 95 -3.60 36.90 8.79
CA TRP A 95 -3.56 38.25 8.21
C TRP A 95 -2.46 39.05 8.89
N LEU A 96 -1.55 39.61 8.09
CA LEU A 96 -0.39 40.34 8.55
C LEU A 96 -0.43 41.79 8.06
N VAL A 97 -0.03 42.72 8.92
CA VAL A 97 0.15 44.14 8.59
C VAL A 97 1.57 44.57 8.95
N GLY A 98 2.16 45.36 8.07
CA GLY A 98 3.48 45.93 8.24
C GLY A 98 3.48 47.10 9.23
N GLY A 99 4.59 47.25 9.94
CA GLY A 99 4.82 48.37 10.84
C GLY A 99 6.20 48.25 11.48
N SER A 100 6.90 49.37 11.61
CA SER A 100 8.26 49.40 12.19
C SER A 100 9.23 48.41 11.54
N GLY A 101 9.11 48.20 10.23
CA GLY A 101 9.96 47.29 9.45
C GLY A 101 9.70 45.80 9.65
N LYS A 102 8.54 45.40 10.22
CA LYS A 102 8.16 43.99 10.39
C LYS A 102 6.70 43.74 10.00
N MET A 103 6.41 42.52 9.56
CA MET A 103 5.04 42.02 9.40
C MET A 103 4.54 41.46 10.73
N THR A 104 3.34 41.84 11.16
CA THR A 104 2.75 41.41 12.43
C THR A 104 1.31 40.94 12.26
N PRO A 105 0.88 39.84 12.91
CA PRO A 105 -0.50 39.39 12.84
C PRO A 105 -1.49 40.41 13.38
N ARG A 106 -2.56 40.69 12.61
CA ARG A 106 -3.67 41.53 13.03
C ARG A 106 -5.00 40.82 12.72
N PRO A 107 -5.72 40.32 13.73
CA PRO A 107 -6.98 39.61 13.50
C PRO A 107 -8.02 40.48 12.80
N ILE A 108 -8.56 39.99 11.67
CA ILE A 108 -9.70 40.55 10.95
C ILE A 108 -10.58 39.42 10.42
N TYR A 109 -11.90 39.53 10.50
CA TYR A 109 -12.84 38.45 10.10
C TYR A 109 -13.36 38.59 8.67
N THR A 110 -12.70 39.44 7.88
CA THR A 110 -13.30 40.04 6.68
C THR A 110 -12.72 39.45 5.41
N PHE A 111 -11.55 38.81 5.49
CA PHE A 111 -10.99 38.00 4.40
C PHE A 111 -11.68 36.64 4.33
N LYS A 112 -11.59 36.00 3.17
CA LYS A 112 -12.12 34.65 2.92
C LYS A 112 -11.00 33.76 2.43
N TYR A 113 -11.02 32.50 2.82
CA TYR A 113 -10.07 31.52 2.33
C TYR A 113 -10.67 30.12 2.40
N ALA A 114 -10.14 29.23 1.58
CA ALA A 114 -10.36 27.81 1.65
C ALA A 114 -9.12 27.11 1.09
N ALA A 115 -8.78 25.95 1.67
CA ALA A 115 -7.74 25.08 1.19
C ALA A 115 -8.32 23.68 1.02
N LYS A 116 -7.88 22.97 -0.01
CA LYS A 116 -8.27 21.58 -0.26
C LYS A 116 -7.05 20.77 -0.66
N ILE A 117 -6.92 19.61 -0.03
CA ILE A 117 -5.82 18.69 -0.26
C ILE A 117 -6.23 17.69 -1.34
N ALA A 118 -5.32 17.42 -2.28
CA ALA A 118 -5.40 16.35 -3.25
C ALA A 118 -4.26 15.34 -2.95
N GLY A 119 -4.50 14.48 -1.97
CA GLY A 119 -3.49 13.61 -1.37
C GLY A 119 -3.82 13.35 0.10
N THR A 120 -2.80 13.11 0.92
CA THR A 120 -2.90 13.07 2.38
C THR A 120 -2.07 14.19 3.01
N LEU A 121 -2.34 14.48 4.29
CA LEU A 121 -1.64 15.54 5.03
C LEU A 121 -0.68 14.89 6.02
N ASN A 122 0.58 15.34 6.04
CA ASN A 122 1.64 14.90 6.93
C ASN A 122 2.01 13.41 6.81
N ASN A 123 2.01 12.86 5.59
CA ASN A 123 2.41 11.48 5.33
C ASN A 123 3.59 11.42 4.34
N PRO A 124 4.84 11.52 4.79
CA PRO A 124 6.00 11.51 3.88
C PRO A 124 6.22 10.16 3.15
N GLY A 125 5.36 9.16 3.40
CA GLY A 125 5.43 7.83 2.81
C GLY A 125 4.57 7.62 1.57
N ASP A 126 3.71 8.56 1.19
CA ASP A 126 2.98 8.55 -0.08
C ASP A 126 3.48 9.63 -1.05
N HIS A 127 2.81 9.74 -2.20
CA HIS A 127 3.08 10.77 -3.19
C HIS A 127 1.80 11.53 -3.44
N ASP A 128 1.74 12.74 -2.89
CA ASP A 128 0.59 13.62 -3.04
C ASP A 128 0.56 14.26 -4.44
N MET A 129 -0.64 14.67 -4.88
CA MET A 129 -0.78 15.48 -6.10
C MET A 129 -0.57 16.96 -5.79
N GLY A 130 -0.79 17.35 -4.54
CA GLY A 130 -0.65 18.71 -4.04
C GLY A 130 -1.92 19.25 -3.39
N TYR A 131 -2.09 20.55 -3.40
CA TYR A 131 -3.21 21.21 -2.75
C TYR A 131 -3.63 22.47 -3.49
N THR A 132 -4.90 22.81 -3.34
CA THR A 132 -5.48 24.04 -3.88
C THR A 132 -5.81 25.01 -2.76
N VAL A 133 -5.61 26.29 -3.02
CA VAL A 133 -6.00 27.38 -2.13
C VAL A 133 -6.77 28.42 -2.91
N GLU A 134 -7.85 28.92 -2.35
CA GLU A 134 -8.54 30.12 -2.81
C GLU A 134 -8.59 31.14 -1.69
N LEU A 135 -8.37 32.41 -2.01
CA LEU A 135 -8.41 33.49 -1.04
C LEU A 135 -9.00 34.78 -1.62
N ALA A 136 -9.60 35.59 -0.73
CA ALA A 136 -10.14 36.89 -1.03
C ALA A 136 -9.66 37.92 0.00
N ILE A 137 -8.85 38.87 -0.45
CA ILE A 137 -8.31 39.98 0.36
C ILE A 137 -9.27 41.18 0.26
N PRO A 138 -9.86 41.63 1.38
CA PRO A 138 -10.85 42.69 1.39
C PRO A 138 -10.21 44.07 1.21
N TRP A 139 -10.60 44.79 0.17
CA TRP A 139 -10.06 46.12 -0.13
C TRP A 139 -10.24 47.13 1.01
N ARG A 140 -11.33 47.00 1.78
CA ARG A 140 -11.63 47.87 2.92
C ARG A 140 -10.56 47.85 4.01
N GLU A 141 -9.79 46.76 4.11
CA GLU A 141 -8.73 46.62 5.12
C GLU A 141 -7.38 47.17 4.63
N ILE A 142 -7.26 47.51 3.34
CA ILE A 142 -6.01 47.93 2.68
C ILE A 142 -6.15 49.26 1.91
N GLY A 143 -7.10 50.10 2.30
CA GLY A 143 -7.24 51.48 1.78
C GLY A 143 -8.24 51.67 0.63
N GLY A 144 -8.94 50.63 0.21
CA GLY A 144 -9.99 50.68 -0.82
C GLY A 144 -9.61 50.00 -2.14
N PRO A 145 -10.59 49.79 -3.04
CA PRO A 145 -10.35 49.10 -4.31
C PRO A 145 -9.47 49.93 -5.25
N PRO A 146 -8.68 49.28 -6.12
CA PRO A 146 -7.82 49.98 -7.05
C PRO A 146 -8.63 50.72 -8.12
N SER A 147 -8.12 51.86 -8.58
CA SER A 147 -8.61 52.47 -9.81
C SER A 147 -8.17 51.64 -11.04
N PRO A 148 -8.99 51.53 -12.10
CA PRO A 148 -8.56 50.87 -13.32
C PRO A 148 -7.29 51.52 -13.90
N GLY A 149 -6.27 50.70 -14.15
CA GLY A 149 -4.92 51.10 -14.57
C GLY A 149 -3.93 51.30 -13.43
N GLN A 150 -4.38 51.30 -12.17
CA GLN A 150 -3.50 51.45 -11.00
C GLN A 150 -2.49 50.30 -10.93
N ILE A 151 -1.27 50.65 -10.50
CA ILE A 151 -0.19 49.70 -10.27
C ILE A 151 0.15 49.67 -8.78
N MET A 152 0.33 48.48 -8.24
CA MET A 152 0.79 48.22 -6.86
C MET A 152 1.98 47.26 -6.88
N ARG A 153 2.67 47.16 -5.74
CA ARG A 153 3.66 46.10 -5.50
C ARG A 153 2.94 44.87 -4.93
N MET A 154 3.25 43.70 -5.46
CA MET A 154 2.66 42.43 -5.04
C MET A 154 3.73 41.35 -5.01
N ASN A 155 3.65 40.46 -4.02
CA ASN A 155 4.37 39.21 -4.07
C ASN A 155 3.43 38.04 -3.85
N VAL A 156 3.79 36.90 -4.44
CA VAL A 156 3.14 35.62 -4.26
C VAL A 156 4.24 34.64 -3.89
N LEU A 157 4.08 34.00 -2.74
CA LEU A 157 4.99 32.99 -2.23
C LEU A 157 4.29 31.64 -2.12
N CYS A 158 5.05 30.58 -2.35
CA CYS A 158 4.73 29.23 -1.90
C CYS A 158 5.85 28.78 -0.97
N GLN A 159 5.52 28.45 0.27
CA GLN A 159 6.43 27.77 1.22
C GLN A 159 6.34 26.27 0.99
N SER A 160 7.47 25.58 1.01
CA SER A 160 7.55 24.12 0.99
C SER A 160 8.37 23.63 2.19
N LYS A 161 7.82 22.69 2.95
CA LYS A 161 8.37 22.05 4.16
C LYS A 161 8.47 20.53 4.00
N GLY A 162 7.82 19.96 2.97
CA GLY A 162 7.93 18.56 2.57
C GLY A 162 9.21 18.22 1.82
N GLU A 163 9.19 18.41 0.50
CA GLU A 163 10.18 17.85 -0.44
C GLU A 163 11.53 18.59 -0.53
N ALA A 164 11.53 19.93 -0.47
CA ALA A 164 12.71 20.75 -0.82
C ALA A 164 13.18 21.64 0.33
N GLY A 165 12.26 22.04 1.21
CA GLY A 165 12.53 23.05 2.25
C GLY A 165 12.83 24.43 1.63
N GLY A 166 11.99 25.43 1.87
CA GLY A 166 12.25 26.81 1.44
C GLY A 166 11.01 27.49 0.88
N PHE A 167 11.22 28.53 0.07
CA PHE A 167 10.14 29.29 -0.57
C PHE A 167 10.39 29.49 -2.06
N ILE A 168 9.31 29.68 -2.80
CA ILE A 168 9.31 30.11 -4.20
C ILE A 168 8.57 31.44 -4.26
N SER A 169 9.11 32.39 -5.03
CA SER A 169 8.57 33.74 -5.17
C SER A 169 8.32 34.08 -6.64
N ILE A 170 7.19 34.73 -6.93
CA ILE A 170 6.95 35.29 -8.26
C ILE A 170 7.83 36.51 -8.55
N SER A 171 8.35 37.15 -7.50
CA SER A 171 9.20 38.34 -7.61
C SER A 171 10.66 37.94 -7.78
N PRO A 172 11.29 38.22 -8.94
CA PRO A 172 12.66 37.76 -9.24
C PRO A 172 13.75 38.33 -8.31
N ASP A 173 13.50 39.51 -7.73
CA ASP A 173 14.44 40.20 -6.84
C ASP A 173 14.38 39.69 -5.38
N VAL A 174 13.43 38.78 -5.07
CA VAL A 174 13.28 38.14 -3.76
C VAL A 174 14.03 36.81 -3.77
N GLN A 175 15.22 36.79 -3.17
CA GLN A 175 16.14 35.64 -3.22
C GLN A 175 16.43 35.03 -1.84
N THR A 176 16.22 35.78 -0.77
CA THR A 176 16.48 35.35 0.62
C THR A 176 15.25 35.57 1.51
N GLU A 177 15.20 34.93 2.68
CA GLU A 177 14.09 35.12 3.64
C GLU A 177 13.92 36.59 4.07
N ALA A 178 15.04 37.34 4.16
CA ALA A 178 15.01 38.77 4.47
C ALA A 178 14.30 39.60 3.38
N ASP A 179 14.30 39.13 2.14
CA ASP A 179 13.70 39.81 1.00
C ASP A 179 12.18 39.63 0.95
N LEU A 180 11.64 38.58 1.59
CA LEU A 180 10.22 38.23 1.52
C LEU A 180 9.33 39.40 1.91
N SER A 181 9.77 40.16 2.92
CA SER A 181 9.05 41.30 3.47
C SER A 181 9.48 42.66 2.89
N SER A 182 10.15 42.71 1.73
CA SER A 182 10.69 43.95 1.14
C SER A 182 9.87 44.42 -0.08
N PRO A 183 8.94 45.38 0.08
CA PRO A 183 8.07 45.84 -1.02
C PRO A 183 8.78 46.32 -2.29
N SER A 184 9.97 46.91 -2.17
CA SER A 184 10.76 47.41 -3.31
C SER A 184 11.20 46.28 -4.26
N LYS A 185 11.37 45.06 -3.72
CA LYS A 185 11.76 43.84 -4.46
C LYS A 185 10.57 43.08 -5.05
N TRP A 186 9.35 43.45 -4.69
CA TRP A 186 8.15 42.77 -5.15
C TRP A 186 7.81 43.14 -6.59
N ILE A 187 7.26 42.19 -7.35
CA ILE A 187 6.78 42.44 -8.71
C ILE A 187 5.63 43.46 -8.70
N LYS A 188 5.39 44.10 -9.84
CA LYS A 188 4.24 45.00 -10.00
C LYS A 188 2.99 44.20 -10.37
N VAL A 189 1.84 44.66 -9.93
CA VAL A 189 0.52 44.21 -10.40
C VAL A 189 -0.25 45.41 -10.92
N LYS A 190 -0.87 45.28 -12.09
CA LYS A 190 -1.67 46.31 -12.76
C LYS A 190 -3.12 45.85 -12.86
N PHE A 191 -4.03 46.64 -12.32
CA PHE A 191 -5.46 46.33 -12.28
C PHE A 191 -6.16 46.86 -13.52
N ILE A 192 -6.94 46.04 -14.23
CA ILE A 192 -7.63 46.47 -15.48
C ILE A 192 -9.09 46.02 -15.52
N ASN A 193 -9.91 46.69 -16.34
CA ASN A 193 -11.34 46.38 -16.49
C ASN A 193 -11.72 45.74 -17.84
N TYR A 194 -10.80 45.70 -18.81
CA TYR A 194 -11.07 45.17 -20.15
C TYR A 194 -10.58 43.72 -20.29
N PRO A 195 -11.19 42.91 -21.15
CA PRO A 195 -10.70 41.56 -21.46
C PRO A 195 -9.31 41.59 -22.07
N THR A 196 -8.45 40.66 -21.67
CA THR A 196 -7.13 40.41 -22.26
C THR A 196 -6.74 38.96 -22.02
N ILE A 197 -5.85 38.46 -22.87
CA ILE A 197 -5.17 37.16 -22.75
C ILE A 197 -3.68 37.33 -22.35
N VAL A 198 -3.28 38.57 -22.05
CA VAL A 198 -1.90 38.91 -21.68
C VAL A 198 -1.78 38.87 -20.16
N ALA A 199 -1.09 37.86 -19.63
CA ALA A 199 -0.88 37.68 -18.18
C ALA A 199 0.11 38.70 -17.58
N MET A 200 1.10 39.16 -18.36
CA MET A 200 2.06 40.19 -17.93
C MET A 200 2.24 41.27 -19.01
N GLN A 201 2.35 42.53 -18.58
CA GLN A 201 2.66 43.66 -19.44
C GLN A 201 3.66 44.58 -18.73
N ASP A 202 4.74 44.98 -19.41
CA ASP A 202 5.76 45.92 -18.89
C ASP A 202 6.34 45.51 -17.51
N GLY A 203 6.52 44.20 -17.29
CA GLY A 203 7.01 43.64 -16.03
C GLY A 203 5.99 43.67 -14.88
N ALA A 204 4.72 43.95 -15.16
CA ALA A 204 3.62 43.88 -14.20
C ALA A 204 2.66 42.73 -14.52
N ILE A 205 2.20 42.02 -13.49
CA ILE A 205 1.10 41.06 -13.56
C ILE A 205 -0.19 41.81 -13.91
N ILE A 206 -0.97 41.28 -14.84
CA ILE A 206 -2.26 41.83 -15.19
C ILE A 206 -3.35 41.20 -14.32
N CYS A 207 -3.89 41.95 -13.38
CA CYS A 207 -5.02 41.54 -12.57
C CYS A 207 -6.32 42.09 -13.17
N ARG A 208 -7.11 41.19 -13.78
CA ARG A 208 -8.34 41.55 -14.49
C ARG A 208 -9.52 41.63 -13.52
N ARG A 209 -10.36 42.65 -13.69
CA ARG A 209 -11.62 42.76 -12.95
C ARG A 209 -12.56 41.61 -13.33
N VAL A 210 -13.25 41.04 -12.34
CA VAL A 210 -14.25 39.99 -12.54
C VAL A 210 -15.30 40.48 -13.54
N ALA A 211 -15.47 39.74 -14.64
CA ALA A 211 -16.40 40.11 -15.73
C ALA A 211 -17.82 39.57 -15.52
N GLY A 212 -18.01 38.63 -14.59
CA GLY A 212 -19.27 37.96 -14.30
C GLY A 212 -19.48 37.74 -12.81
N LYS A 213 -19.69 36.49 -12.39
CA LYS A 213 -19.81 36.11 -10.99
C LYS A 213 -18.42 36.11 -10.33
N ALA A 214 -18.32 36.66 -9.12
CA ALA A 214 -17.10 36.53 -8.31
C ALA A 214 -16.77 35.05 -8.05
N PRO A 215 -15.47 34.69 -7.97
CA PRO A 215 -15.06 33.34 -7.58
C PRO A 215 -15.69 32.94 -6.25
N LEU A 216 -16.13 31.70 -6.16
CA LEU A 216 -16.49 31.08 -4.90
C LEU A 216 -15.20 30.71 -4.18
N ILE A 217 -15.12 30.96 -2.87
CA ILE A 217 -13.95 30.62 -2.07
C ILE A 217 -14.28 29.34 -1.32
N ASP A 218 -14.08 28.20 -1.96
CA ASP A 218 -14.39 26.87 -1.42
C ASP A 218 -13.24 25.86 -1.53
N GLY A 219 -12.12 26.29 -2.12
CA GLY A 219 -10.89 25.51 -2.28
C GLY A 219 -10.91 24.65 -3.54
N ASN A 220 -11.95 24.67 -4.38
CA ASN A 220 -12.02 23.92 -5.63
C ASN A 220 -11.87 24.83 -6.83
N LEU A 221 -10.84 24.60 -7.65
CA LEU A 221 -10.64 25.37 -8.88
C LEU A 221 -11.55 24.86 -10.00
N SER A 222 -12.82 25.25 -9.97
CA SER A 222 -13.83 24.76 -10.92
C SER A 222 -13.58 25.27 -12.34
N ALA A 223 -13.95 24.46 -13.34
CA ALA A 223 -13.80 24.85 -14.73
C ALA A 223 -14.60 26.13 -15.06
N GLY A 224 -13.90 27.14 -15.59
CA GLY A 224 -14.52 28.42 -15.98
C GLY A 224 -14.66 29.45 -14.85
N GLU A 225 -14.29 29.11 -13.63
CA GLU A 225 -14.31 30.02 -12.48
C GLU A 225 -13.15 31.02 -12.51
N TRP A 226 -11.94 30.53 -12.78
CA TRP A 226 -10.73 31.32 -12.89
C TRP A 226 -10.31 31.48 -14.36
N ASN A 227 -9.87 32.69 -14.71
CA ASN A 227 -9.43 32.99 -16.07
C ASN A 227 -8.04 32.38 -16.33
N ARG A 228 -8.01 31.25 -17.04
CA ARG A 228 -6.78 30.50 -17.33
C ARG A 228 -5.81 31.25 -18.25
N ASP A 229 -6.31 32.15 -19.09
CA ASP A 229 -5.49 32.91 -20.05
C ASP A 229 -4.54 33.91 -19.36
N VAL A 230 -4.82 34.27 -18.09
CA VAL A 230 -3.98 35.16 -17.27
C VAL A 230 -3.39 34.45 -16.06
N SER A 231 -3.26 33.12 -16.14
CA SER A 231 -2.57 32.34 -15.11
C SER A 231 -1.06 32.55 -15.15
N HIS A 232 -0.43 32.35 -14.00
CA HIS A 232 1.01 32.43 -13.83
C HIS A 232 1.54 31.13 -13.25
N GLN A 233 2.75 30.76 -13.64
CA GLN A 233 3.40 29.55 -13.15
C GLN A 233 4.73 29.91 -12.47
N MET A 234 4.96 29.32 -11.31
CA MET A 234 6.25 29.27 -10.64
C MET A 234 6.73 27.82 -10.64
N VAL A 235 8.03 27.63 -10.87
CA VAL A 235 8.65 26.30 -10.86
C VAL A 235 9.25 26.09 -9.47
N LYS A 236 8.92 24.98 -8.80
CA LYS A 236 9.54 24.62 -7.53
C LYS A 236 10.98 24.17 -7.80
N PRO A 237 11.97 24.52 -6.97
CA PRO A 237 13.32 24.00 -7.12
C PRO A 237 13.27 22.46 -7.09
N GLU A 238 14.11 21.81 -7.89
CA GLU A 238 14.24 20.35 -7.80
C GLU A 238 14.63 19.98 -6.36
N PRO A 239 13.99 18.97 -5.75
CA PRO A 239 14.32 18.56 -4.40
C PRO A 239 15.82 18.29 -4.31
N ALA A 240 16.45 18.80 -3.25
CA ALA A 240 17.84 18.51 -2.98
C ALA A 240 18.02 16.99 -3.02
N LYS A 241 19.06 16.50 -3.73
CA LYS A 241 19.46 15.08 -3.69
C LYS A 241 20.06 14.75 -2.31
N GLU A 242 19.30 14.98 -1.25
CA GLU A 242 19.49 14.27 -0.01
C GLU A 242 18.72 12.97 -0.11
N ALA A 243 19.29 11.93 0.48
CA ALA A 243 18.87 10.56 0.36
C ALA A 243 17.35 10.49 0.41
N VAL A 244 16.75 9.83 -0.59
CA VAL A 244 15.43 9.22 -0.44
C VAL A 244 15.50 8.52 0.91
N GLU A 245 14.97 9.18 1.95
CA GLU A 245 14.59 8.51 3.17
C GLU A 245 13.72 7.40 2.61
N HIS A 246 14.20 6.16 2.71
CA HIS A 246 13.54 5.03 2.09
C HIS A 246 12.07 5.10 2.50
N SER A 247 11.23 5.68 1.63
CA SER A 247 9.79 5.66 1.79
C SER A 247 9.54 4.19 1.96
N ARG A 248 9.07 3.83 3.15
CA ARG A 248 8.91 2.44 3.57
C ARG A 248 8.22 1.76 2.41
N ALA A 249 8.95 0.99 1.61
CA ALA A 249 8.49 0.76 0.24
C ALA A 249 7.08 0.20 0.32
N ALA A 250 6.15 0.75 -0.47
CA ALA A 250 4.73 0.44 -0.41
C ALA A 250 4.49 -1.06 -0.19
N ILE A 251 4.18 -1.44 1.06
CA ILE A 251 3.90 -2.83 1.43
C ILE A 251 2.40 -2.99 1.42
N GLU A 252 1.95 -3.94 0.62
CA GLU A 252 0.55 -4.34 0.63
C GLU A 252 0.14 -4.74 2.05
N LYS A 253 -0.91 -4.11 2.58
CA LYS A 253 -1.45 -4.48 3.89
C LYS A 253 -1.97 -5.90 3.80
N LEU A 254 -1.75 -6.79 4.76
CA LEU A 254 -2.25 -8.18 4.67
C LEU A 254 -2.98 -8.63 5.92
N ALA A 255 -4.10 -9.33 5.74
CA ALA A 255 -4.73 -10.10 6.80
C ALA A 255 -4.38 -11.58 6.66
N LEU A 256 -3.68 -12.09 7.68
CA LEU A 256 -3.29 -13.48 7.80
C LEU A 256 -4.11 -14.14 8.90
N ALA A 257 -4.41 -15.44 8.79
CA ALA A 257 -5.06 -16.19 9.87
C ALA A 257 -4.40 -17.54 10.09
N THR A 258 -4.13 -17.89 11.36
CA THR A 258 -3.63 -19.23 11.70
C THR A 258 -4.70 -20.29 11.45
N TYR A 259 -4.32 -21.36 10.75
CA TYR A 259 -5.22 -22.42 10.31
C TYR A 259 -4.77 -23.78 10.87
N TYR A 260 -5.56 -24.34 11.77
CA TYR A 260 -5.27 -25.59 12.46
C TYR A 260 -5.69 -26.77 11.58
N ILE A 261 -4.68 -27.55 11.20
CA ILE A 261 -4.77 -28.67 10.25
C ILE A 261 -4.46 -30.02 10.91
N ASN A 262 -4.73 -30.15 12.20
CA ASN A 262 -4.36 -31.32 13.01
C ASN A 262 -5.55 -31.98 13.73
N TYR A 263 -6.78 -31.55 13.44
CA TYR A 263 -7.97 -32.19 14.02
C TYR A 263 -8.22 -33.54 13.37
N GLN A 264 -8.58 -34.55 14.16
CA GLN A 264 -9.01 -35.85 13.65
C GLN A 264 -10.28 -36.29 14.41
N GLY A 265 -11.44 -36.08 13.78
CA GLY A 265 -12.76 -36.45 14.32
C GLY A 265 -13.26 -37.83 13.88
N ASP A 266 -12.57 -38.51 12.96
CA ASP A 266 -12.99 -39.83 12.49
C ASP A 266 -12.56 -40.93 13.47
N ALA A 267 -13.50 -41.31 14.35
CA ALA A 267 -13.29 -42.37 15.34
C ALA A 267 -13.05 -43.77 14.74
N LYS A 268 -13.21 -43.95 13.41
CA LYS A 268 -12.97 -45.24 12.74
C LYS A 268 -11.52 -45.43 12.28
N LYS A 269 -10.68 -44.39 12.34
CA LYS A 269 -9.29 -44.48 11.90
C LYS A 269 -8.42 -45.14 12.97
N ASP A 270 -7.41 -45.87 12.51
CA ASP A 270 -6.41 -46.52 13.38
C ASP A 270 -5.60 -45.52 14.23
N LEU A 271 -5.55 -44.25 13.78
CA LEU A 271 -4.99 -43.15 14.56
C LEU A 271 -6.07 -42.59 15.50
N PRO A 272 -5.79 -42.45 16.81
CA PRO A 272 -6.75 -41.93 17.76
C PRO A 272 -7.17 -40.50 17.40
N ALA A 273 -8.36 -40.09 17.85
CA ALA A 273 -8.83 -38.73 17.68
C ALA A 273 -7.81 -37.74 18.28
N THR A 274 -7.26 -36.87 17.41
CA THR A 274 -6.24 -35.89 17.77
C THR A 274 -6.89 -34.51 17.81
N GLY A 275 -6.67 -33.79 18.91
CA GLY A 275 -7.20 -32.43 19.10
C GLY A 275 -8.72 -32.33 19.29
N VAL A 276 -9.45 -33.45 19.33
CA VAL A 276 -10.92 -33.47 19.48
C VAL A 276 -11.34 -33.99 20.86
N VAL A 277 -10.88 -35.19 21.23
CA VAL A 277 -11.16 -35.81 22.53
C VAL A 277 -9.88 -36.27 23.21
N SER A 278 -9.88 -36.23 24.54
CA SER A 278 -8.77 -36.71 25.36
C SER A 278 -8.72 -38.25 25.35
N LYS A 279 -7.64 -38.81 25.93
CA LYS A 279 -7.54 -40.26 26.17
C LYS A 279 -8.67 -40.81 27.06
N THR A 280 -9.31 -39.96 27.86
CA THR A 280 -10.43 -40.34 28.74
C THR A 280 -11.79 -40.11 28.08
N GLY A 281 -11.84 -39.68 26.81
CA GLY A 281 -13.07 -39.40 26.07
C GLY A 281 -13.69 -38.02 26.34
N ALA A 282 -13.06 -37.18 27.15
CA ALA A 282 -13.53 -35.81 27.39
C ALA A 282 -13.22 -34.91 26.18
N SER A 283 -14.11 -33.96 25.86
CA SER A 283 -13.86 -33.00 24.78
C SER A 283 -12.62 -32.15 25.10
N LEU A 284 -11.74 -31.98 24.11
CA LEU A 284 -10.64 -31.02 24.14
C LEU A 284 -11.05 -29.65 23.58
N LEU A 285 -12.22 -29.57 22.94
CA LEU A 285 -12.71 -28.37 22.29
C LEU A 285 -13.40 -27.44 23.29
N THR A 286 -12.97 -26.18 23.29
CA THR A 286 -13.67 -25.11 24.02
C THR A 286 -14.94 -24.71 23.28
N ASN A 287 -14.85 -24.57 21.96
CA ASN A 287 -15.97 -24.28 21.06
C ASN A 287 -16.05 -25.35 19.97
N HIS A 288 -17.19 -25.52 19.30
CA HIS A 288 -17.40 -26.64 18.38
C HIS A 288 -17.61 -26.15 16.93
N PRO A 289 -17.06 -26.85 15.93
CA PRO A 289 -17.35 -26.54 14.52
C PRO A 289 -18.86 -26.64 14.26
N VAL A 290 -19.39 -25.76 13.41
CA VAL A 290 -20.85 -25.63 13.19
C VAL A 290 -21.52 -26.94 12.76
N GLU A 291 -20.81 -27.81 12.04
CA GLU A 291 -21.31 -29.10 11.59
C GLU A 291 -21.10 -30.23 12.62
N GLY A 292 -20.50 -29.95 13.77
CA GLY A 292 -20.15 -30.93 14.79
C GLY A 292 -18.82 -31.65 14.55
N THR A 293 -18.43 -32.51 15.49
CA THR A 293 -17.09 -33.13 15.57
C THR A 293 -16.99 -34.51 14.90
N GLY A 294 -17.72 -34.73 13.80
CA GLY A 294 -17.77 -36.02 13.10
C GLY A 294 -16.55 -36.29 12.19
N PRO A 295 -16.59 -37.36 11.37
CA PRO A 295 -15.51 -37.73 10.45
C PRO A 295 -15.15 -36.68 9.39
N TRP A 296 -16.03 -35.71 9.14
CA TRP A 296 -15.73 -34.55 8.29
C TRP A 296 -14.73 -33.61 8.95
N PHE A 297 -14.73 -33.50 10.29
CA PHE A 297 -13.79 -32.66 11.05
C PHE A 297 -12.43 -33.34 11.21
N SER A 298 -11.78 -33.61 10.08
CA SER A 298 -10.54 -34.37 10.01
C SER A 298 -9.54 -33.73 9.06
N TYR A 299 -8.27 -33.74 9.45
CA TYR A 299 -7.18 -33.06 8.75
C TYR A 299 -6.96 -33.57 7.33
N ASP A 300 -7.36 -34.79 7.01
CA ASP A 300 -7.23 -35.40 5.69
C ASP A 300 -8.54 -35.37 4.89
N ASN A 301 -9.55 -34.66 5.38
CA ASN A 301 -10.80 -34.46 4.67
C ASN A 301 -10.72 -33.23 3.74
N VAL A 302 -10.76 -33.47 2.42
CA VAL A 302 -10.67 -32.41 1.40
C VAL A 302 -11.84 -31.42 1.50
N LYS A 303 -13.07 -31.92 1.70
CA LYS A 303 -14.27 -31.08 1.81
C LYS A 303 -14.16 -30.11 2.99
N TRP A 304 -13.67 -30.58 4.14
CA TRP A 304 -13.43 -29.75 5.31
C TRP A 304 -12.47 -28.60 5.03
N HIS A 305 -11.35 -28.87 4.37
CA HIS A 305 -10.42 -27.81 3.96
C HIS A 305 -11.07 -26.83 2.99
N LYS A 306 -11.82 -27.32 2.01
CA LYS A 306 -12.50 -26.49 1.01
C LYS A 306 -13.47 -25.50 1.65
N GLU A 307 -14.29 -25.96 2.58
CA GLU A 307 -15.25 -25.12 3.31
C GLU A 307 -14.55 -24.07 4.19
N ASN A 308 -13.46 -24.45 4.85
CA ASN A 308 -12.67 -23.52 5.66
C ASN A 308 -11.94 -22.47 4.80
N ILE A 309 -11.35 -22.87 3.67
CA ILE A 309 -10.71 -21.94 2.72
C ILE A 309 -11.74 -20.97 2.14
N ALA A 310 -12.92 -21.46 1.75
CA ALA A 310 -14.01 -20.62 1.26
C ALA A 310 -14.54 -19.66 2.36
N GLY A 311 -14.67 -20.13 3.59
CA GLY A 311 -15.06 -19.30 4.72
C GLY A 311 -14.05 -18.20 5.02
N ALA A 312 -12.74 -18.51 4.97
CA ALA A 312 -11.67 -17.54 5.20
C ALA A 312 -11.66 -16.46 4.12
N ARG A 313 -11.86 -16.86 2.85
CA ARG A 313 -12.08 -15.93 1.73
C ARG A 313 -13.24 -14.98 2.02
N GLU A 314 -14.40 -15.52 2.41
CA GLU A 314 -15.60 -14.73 2.73
C GLU A 314 -15.39 -13.76 3.90
N ALA A 315 -14.55 -14.13 4.88
CA ALA A 315 -14.15 -13.25 5.97
C ALA A 315 -13.19 -12.13 5.52
N GLY A 316 -12.67 -12.19 4.30
CA GLY A 316 -11.71 -11.25 3.77
C GLY A 316 -10.26 -11.53 4.15
N ILE A 317 -9.94 -12.73 4.67
CA ILE A 317 -8.56 -13.16 4.91
C ILE A 317 -7.82 -13.29 3.58
N ASP A 318 -6.61 -12.74 3.52
CA ASP A 318 -5.77 -12.77 2.32
C ASP A 318 -4.85 -13.99 2.30
N VAL A 319 -4.33 -14.38 3.47
CA VAL A 319 -3.37 -15.47 3.63
C VAL A 319 -3.78 -16.41 4.77
N LEU A 320 -3.96 -17.69 4.47
CA LEU A 320 -4.04 -18.73 5.50
C LEU A 320 -2.64 -19.18 5.91
N LEU A 321 -2.46 -19.46 7.20
CA LEU A 321 -1.21 -19.92 7.79
C LEU A 321 -1.44 -21.30 8.44
N PRO A 322 -1.37 -22.40 7.66
CA PRO A 322 -1.46 -23.75 8.20
C PRO A 322 -0.43 -23.96 9.32
N VAL A 323 -0.90 -24.42 10.47
CA VAL A 323 -0.09 -24.69 11.66
C VAL A 323 0.61 -26.04 11.49
N CYS A 324 1.88 -25.99 11.11
CA CYS A 324 2.68 -27.13 10.71
C CYS A 324 3.63 -27.59 11.82
N LYS A 325 3.57 -28.88 12.17
CA LYS A 325 4.50 -29.54 13.10
C LYS A 325 5.53 -30.45 12.40
N GLY A 326 5.38 -30.63 11.09
CA GLY A 326 6.13 -31.64 10.33
C GLY A 326 5.57 -33.05 10.53
N GLY A 327 6.23 -34.02 9.91
CA GLY A 327 5.86 -35.43 9.98
C GLY A 327 4.63 -35.84 9.13
N PRO A 328 4.28 -37.13 9.13
CA PRO A 328 3.32 -37.70 8.19
C PRO A 328 1.88 -37.17 8.33
N GLU A 329 1.49 -36.71 9.52
CA GLU A 329 0.17 -36.11 9.75
C GLU A 329 0.07 -34.75 9.03
N THR A 330 1.06 -33.88 9.25
CA THR A 330 1.15 -32.57 8.57
C THR A 330 1.19 -32.77 7.05
N GLU A 331 1.95 -33.74 6.55
CA GLU A 331 2.05 -34.03 5.12
C GLU A 331 0.70 -34.43 4.50
N ARG A 332 -0.05 -35.33 5.16
CA ARG A 332 -1.39 -35.71 4.70
C ARG A 332 -2.36 -34.53 4.75
N ALA A 333 -2.29 -33.73 5.80
CA ALA A 333 -3.15 -32.58 5.97
C ALA A 333 -2.91 -31.51 4.89
N VAL A 334 -1.65 -31.20 4.62
CA VAL A 334 -1.25 -30.29 3.53
C VAL A 334 -1.67 -30.85 2.17
N SER A 335 -1.54 -32.16 1.94
CA SER A 335 -2.02 -32.80 0.70
C SER A 335 -3.52 -32.62 0.50
N ALA A 336 -4.33 -32.86 1.54
CA ALA A 336 -5.78 -32.67 1.47
C ALA A 336 -6.16 -31.19 1.26
N MET A 337 -5.44 -30.27 1.90
CA MET A 337 -5.59 -28.83 1.69
C MET A 337 -5.25 -28.41 0.26
N VAL A 338 -4.20 -28.96 -0.35
CA VAL A 338 -3.84 -28.70 -1.75
C VAL A 338 -4.91 -29.21 -2.70
N SER A 339 -5.48 -30.39 -2.45
CA SER A 339 -6.63 -30.89 -3.23
C SER A 339 -7.85 -29.96 -3.11
N ALA A 340 -8.09 -29.38 -1.93
CA ALA A 340 -9.16 -28.41 -1.75
C ALA A 340 -8.93 -27.13 -2.56
N PHE A 341 -7.70 -26.60 -2.60
CA PHE A 341 -7.35 -25.48 -3.48
C PHE A 341 -7.59 -25.82 -4.96
N GLN A 342 -7.22 -27.01 -5.40
CA GLN A 342 -7.44 -27.48 -6.77
C GLN A 342 -8.93 -27.53 -7.12
N GLU A 343 -9.79 -28.02 -6.22
CA GLU A 343 -11.24 -28.02 -6.43
C GLU A 343 -11.81 -26.59 -6.53
N ILE A 344 -11.44 -25.70 -5.61
CA ILE A 344 -11.91 -24.29 -5.62
C ILE A 344 -11.50 -23.61 -6.92
N LYS A 345 -10.26 -23.81 -7.37
CA LYS A 345 -9.77 -23.29 -8.64
C LYS A 345 -10.51 -23.90 -9.83
N GLY A 346 -10.79 -25.21 -9.80
CA GLY A 346 -11.56 -25.91 -10.84
C GLY A 346 -12.99 -25.38 -10.98
N GLU A 347 -13.56 -24.85 -9.91
CA GLU A 347 -14.86 -24.16 -9.88
C GLU A 347 -14.80 -22.70 -10.37
N GLY A 348 -13.61 -22.20 -10.73
CA GLY A 348 -13.40 -20.81 -11.13
C GLY A 348 -13.50 -19.82 -9.96
N ALA A 349 -13.52 -20.29 -8.72
CA ALA A 349 -13.68 -19.45 -7.54
C ALA A 349 -12.32 -18.94 -7.04
N GLY A 350 -12.30 -17.71 -6.51
CA GLY A 350 -11.13 -17.17 -5.82
C GLY A 350 -10.84 -17.88 -4.50
N TYR A 351 -9.63 -17.73 -3.98
CA TYR A 351 -9.17 -18.32 -2.71
C TYR A 351 -8.11 -17.44 -2.03
N PRO A 352 -8.01 -17.45 -0.68
CA PRO A 352 -6.86 -16.88 0.01
C PRO A 352 -5.59 -17.64 -0.38
N LEU A 353 -4.45 -16.96 -0.40
CA LEU A 353 -3.16 -17.63 -0.58
C LEU A 353 -2.73 -18.33 0.72
N THR A 354 -1.64 -19.10 0.69
CA THR A 354 -1.10 -19.74 1.88
C THR A 354 0.36 -19.34 2.14
N GLY A 355 0.64 -18.90 3.36
CA GLY A 355 1.97 -18.92 3.95
C GLY A 355 2.12 -20.17 4.82
N MET A 356 3.04 -20.14 5.78
CA MET A 356 3.21 -21.22 6.75
C MET A 356 3.24 -20.64 8.18
N PHE A 357 2.60 -21.32 9.12
CA PHE A 357 2.90 -21.16 10.55
C PHE A 357 3.71 -22.38 11.01
N LEU A 358 4.95 -22.17 11.43
CA LEU A 358 5.77 -23.23 12.00
C LEU A 358 5.49 -23.33 13.50
N ASP A 359 4.80 -24.39 13.91
CA ASP A 359 4.56 -24.67 15.32
C ASP A 359 5.83 -25.20 15.98
N THR A 360 6.52 -24.32 16.68
CA THR A 360 7.79 -24.61 17.33
C THR A 360 7.67 -25.62 18.48
N THR A 361 6.45 -25.91 18.96
CA THR A 361 6.24 -26.98 19.95
C THR A 361 6.62 -28.36 19.43
N ALA A 362 6.69 -28.53 18.11
CA ALA A 362 7.21 -29.73 17.45
C ALA A 362 8.67 -30.07 17.83
N PHE A 363 9.44 -29.08 18.28
CA PHE A 363 10.83 -29.26 18.68
C PHE A 363 11.02 -29.52 20.17
N ILE A 364 9.95 -29.50 20.97
CA ILE A 364 10.04 -29.78 22.42
C ILE A 364 10.05 -31.31 22.58
N PRO A 365 11.19 -31.95 22.91
CA PRO A 365 11.24 -33.38 23.03
C PRO A 365 10.58 -33.84 24.33
N ALA A 366 10.11 -35.09 24.35
CA ALA A 366 9.57 -35.71 25.55
C ALA A 366 10.61 -35.83 26.70
N THR A 367 11.90 -35.69 26.38
CA THR A 367 13.06 -35.87 27.27
C THR A 367 13.54 -34.59 27.97
N ALA A 368 12.74 -33.51 27.93
CA ALA A 368 12.93 -32.23 28.65
C ALA A 368 14.07 -31.28 28.20
N GLU A 369 15.10 -31.74 27.49
CA GLU A 369 16.15 -30.84 26.98
C GLU A 369 15.75 -30.18 25.66
N LYS A 370 15.55 -28.87 25.66
CA LYS A 370 15.16 -28.11 24.47
C LYS A 370 16.35 -28.00 23.50
N PRO A 371 16.15 -28.17 22.18
CA PRO A 371 17.23 -28.04 21.21
C PRO A 371 17.72 -26.58 21.12
N SER A 372 19.00 -26.43 20.78
CA SER A 372 19.62 -25.15 20.44
C SER A 372 19.60 -24.97 18.92
N LEU A 373 19.05 -23.86 18.43
CA LEU A 373 19.10 -23.51 17.00
C LEU A 373 20.49 -23.01 16.56
N LYS A 374 21.52 -23.09 17.41
CA LYS A 374 22.91 -22.92 16.99
C LYS A 374 23.47 -24.20 16.38
N ASP A 375 22.92 -25.35 16.76
CA ASP A 375 23.38 -26.67 16.31
C ASP A 375 22.93 -26.96 14.88
N ASP A 376 23.84 -27.47 14.05
CA ASP A 376 23.56 -27.73 12.63
C ASP A 376 22.44 -28.76 12.41
N SER A 377 22.34 -29.77 13.29
CA SER A 377 21.26 -30.76 13.25
C SER A 377 19.90 -30.15 13.54
N ALA A 378 19.82 -29.24 14.53
CA ALA A 378 18.61 -28.52 14.88
C ALA A 378 18.19 -27.54 13.76
N LYS A 379 19.15 -26.80 13.16
CA LYS A 379 18.90 -25.95 11.98
C LYS A 379 18.38 -26.76 10.80
N ALA A 380 18.99 -27.91 10.52
CA ALA A 380 18.57 -28.80 9.44
C ALA A 380 17.16 -29.36 9.66
N ALA A 381 16.85 -29.81 10.89
CA ALA A 381 15.52 -30.28 11.26
C ALA A 381 14.48 -29.16 11.14
N PHE A 382 14.79 -27.96 11.65
CA PHE A 382 13.96 -26.76 11.55
C PHE A 382 13.62 -26.41 10.10
N TYR A 383 14.66 -26.31 9.26
CA TYR A 383 14.50 -26.03 7.84
C TYR A 383 13.75 -27.14 7.08
N SER A 384 13.90 -28.40 7.48
CA SER A 384 13.26 -29.52 6.79
C SER A 384 11.73 -29.39 6.76
N ILE A 385 11.12 -28.89 7.84
CA ILE A 385 9.67 -28.68 7.92
C ILE A 385 9.23 -27.57 6.95
N ILE A 386 9.98 -26.46 6.91
CA ILE A 386 9.75 -25.34 5.99
C ILE A 386 9.85 -25.83 4.53
N ARG A 387 10.94 -26.50 4.20
CA ARG A 387 11.20 -27.05 2.86
C ARG A 387 10.09 -28.00 2.43
N ASN A 388 9.70 -28.95 3.29
CA ASN A 388 8.69 -29.95 2.94
C ASN A 388 7.32 -29.31 2.68
N PHE A 389 6.92 -28.32 3.49
CA PHE A 389 5.69 -27.55 3.25
C PHE A 389 5.72 -26.85 1.88
N PHE A 390 6.76 -26.06 1.59
CA PHE A 390 6.83 -25.31 0.34
C PHE A 390 7.08 -26.18 -0.90
N ARG A 391 7.58 -27.41 -0.75
CA ARG A 391 7.61 -28.40 -1.83
C ARG A 391 6.24 -29.03 -2.09
N ALA A 392 5.46 -29.26 -1.04
CA ALA A 392 4.13 -29.87 -1.15
C ALA A 392 3.08 -28.92 -1.74
N VAL A 393 3.19 -27.62 -1.46
CA VAL A 393 2.25 -26.60 -1.96
C VAL A 393 2.68 -26.11 -3.35
N PRO A 394 1.83 -26.18 -4.39
CA PRO A 394 2.07 -25.54 -5.69
C PRO A 394 2.22 -24.01 -5.60
N ASP A 395 3.01 -23.43 -6.49
CA ASP A 395 3.35 -22.00 -6.45
C ASP A 395 2.15 -21.04 -6.56
N GLU A 396 1.14 -21.46 -7.30
CA GLU A 396 -0.12 -20.71 -7.50
C GLU A 396 -0.97 -20.55 -6.25
N TYR A 397 -0.71 -21.33 -5.20
CA TYR A 397 -1.39 -21.21 -3.91
C TYR A 397 -0.54 -20.47 -2.87
N LYS A 398 0.76 -20.26 -3.12
CA LYS A 398 1.67 -19.64 -2.15
C LYS A 398 1.46 -18.13 -2.10
N ALA A 399 1.37 -17.60 -0.89
CA ALA A 399 1.54 -16.17 -0.64
C ALA A 399 2.98 -15.80 -1.00
N THR A 400 3.13 -14.99 -2.04
CA THR A 400 4.42 -14.59 -2.58
C THR A 400 4.42 -13.09 -2.75
N LEU A 401 5.35 -12.43 -2.06
CA LEU A 401 5.47 -10.98 -2.05
C LEU A 401 6.76 -10.54 -2.72
N GLN A 402 6.70 -9.39 -3.36
CA GLN A 402 7.90 -8.70 -3.79
C GLN A 402 8.47 -7.92 -2.60
N ALA A 403 9.77 -8.03 -2.36
CA ALA A 403 10.42 -7.21 -1.35
C ALA A 403 10.33 -5.72 -1.73
N PRO A 404 10.29 -4.81 -0.73
CA PRO A 404 10.60 -3.40 -0.91
C PRO A 404 11.73 -3.14 -1.90
N ILE A 405 11.53 -2.15 -2.79
CA ILE A 405 12.55 -1.68 -3.72
C ILE A 405 13.80 -1.27 -2.92
N GLY A 406 14.96 -1.79 -3.32
CA GLY A 406 16.25 -1.56 -2.65
C GLY A 406 16.68 -2.64 -1.65
N GLN A 407 15.79 -3.51 -1.19
CA GLN A 407 16.17 -4.64 -0.31
C GLN A 407 16.49 -5.92 -1.08
N SER A 408 15.69 -6.28 -2.09
CA SER A 408 15.92 -7.48 -2.91
C SER A 408 15.02 -7.50 -4.15
N THR A 409 15.50 -8.08 -5.25
CA THR A 409 14.65 -8.40 -6.40
C THR A 409 13.97 -9.77 -6.26
N ALA A 410 14.32 -10.55 -5.23
CA ALA A 410 13.79 -11.90 -5.04
C ALA A 410 12.35 -11.89 -4.50
N LYS A 411 11.52 -12.77 -5.07
CA LYS A 411 10.21 -13.13 -4.54
C LYS A 411 10.36 -13.76 -3.15
N ALA A 412 9.40 -13.51 -2.29
CA ALA A 412 9.47 -13.87 -0.88
C ALA A 412 8.26 -14.68 -0.42
N ASN A 413 8.49 -15.77 0.33
CA ASN A 413 7.41 -16.57 0.92
C ASN A 413 7.30 -16.33 2.43
N ILE A 414 6.08 -16.37 2.96
CA ILE A 414 5.79 -15.97 4.35
C ILE A 414 5.92 -17.17 5.30
N VAL A 415 6.74 -17.01 6.35
CA VAL A 415 6.87 -17.95 7.47
C VAL A 415 6.63 -17.22 8.78
N VAL A 416 5.60 -17.65 9.50
CA VAL A 416 5.30 -17.20 10.86
C VAL A 416 5.77 -18.24 11.86
N LEU A 417 6.44 -17.83 12.93
CA LEU A 417 6.98 -18.71 13.95
C LEU A 417 6.07 -18.78 15.18
N GLY A 418 5.93 -19.99 15.73
CA GLY A 418 5.49 -20.22 17.11
C GLY A 418 6.50 -19.71 18.14
N SER A 419 6.29 -20.02 19.41
CA SER A 419 7.09 -19.42 20.49
C SER A 419 8.58 -19.79 20.46
N ALA A 420 9.45 -18.81 20.64
CA ALA A 420 10.88 -18.98 20.89
C ALA A 420 11.18 -19.82 22.14
N ALA A 421 10.23 -19.94 23.07
CA ALA A 421 10.37 -20.74 24.29
C ALA A 421 10.53 -22.24 24.03
N ALA A 422 10.35 -22.71 22.80
CA ALA A 422 10.63 -24.09 22.40
C ALA A 422 12.13 -24.43 22.37
N PHE A 423 13.02 -23.43 22.33
CA PHE A 423 14.46 -23.60 22.17
C PHE A 423 15.22 -23.20 23.44
N SER A 424 16.36 -23.85 23.70
CA SER A 424 17.26 -23.50 24.80
C SER A 424 18.16 -22.32 24.42
N ASP A 425 18.65 -22.31 23.18
CA ASP A 425 19.49 -21.25 22.63
C ASP A 425 19.23 -21.04 21.13
N PHE A 426 19.50 -19.83 20.63
CA PHE A 426 19.36 -19.44 19.23
C PHE A 426 20.07 -18.09 18.99
N ASP A 427 20.47 -17.84 17.75
CA ASP A 427 21.03 -16.57 17.28
C ASP A 427 20.69 -16.35 15.78
N GLN A 428 21.20 -15.31 15.15
CA GLN A 428 20.90 -15.01 13.74
C GLN A 428 21.24 -16.15 12.76
N SER A 429 22.12 -17.08 13.13
CA SER A 429 22.64 -18.10 12.22
C SER A 429 21.60 -19.09 11.71
N PHE A 430 20.50 -19.34 12.44
CA PHE A 430 19.43 -20.21 11.93
C PHE A 430 18.62 -19.53 10.81
N VAL A 431 18.40 -18.22 10.90
CA VAL A 431 17.72 -17.42 9.87
C VAL A 431 18.56 -17.41 8.60
N GLU A 432 19.86 -17.12 8.74
CA GLU A 432 20.83 -17.13 7.64
C GLU A 432 20.92 -18.51 6.98
N TYR A 433 20.99 -19.57 7.78
CA TYR A 433 20.98 -20.95 7.29
C TYR A 433 19.72 -21.23 6.47
N CYS A 434 18.54 -20.93 7.01
CA CYS A 434 17.28 -21.17 6.34
C CYS A 434 17.16 -20.36 5.05
N ASN A 435 17.51 -19.07 5.05
CA ASN A 435 17.47 -18.22 3.87
C ASN A 435 18.40 -18.75 2.77
N LYS A 436 19.64 -19.14 3.11
CA LYS A 436 20.60 -19.72 2.16
C LYS A 436 20.08 -21.01 1.56
N ARG A 437 19.53 -21.91 2.38
CA ARG A 437 18.99 -23.19 1.92
C ARG A 437 17.72 -23.00 1.08
N PHE A 438 16.84 -22.09 1.48
CA PHE A 438 15.60 -21.78 0.76
C PHE A 438 15.88 -21.20 -0.62
N ALA A 439 16.83 -20.27 -0.73
CA ALA A 439 17.24 -19.73 -2.02
C ALA A 439 17.76 -20.82 -2.97
N LEU A 440 18.47 -21.83 -2.47
CA LEU A 440 18.95 -22.96 -3.28
C LEU A 440 17.81 -23.90 -3.70
N ASP A 441 16.87 -24.18 -2.80
CA ASP A 441 15.75 -25.10 -3.07
C ASP A 441 14.64 -24.45 -3.93
N PHE A 442 14.56 -23.11 -3.99
CA PHE A 442 13.44 -22.38 -4.58
C PHE A 442 13.88 -21.17 -5.42
N GLU A 443 14.79 -21.37 -6.38
CA GLU A 443 15.10 -20.39 -7.46
C GLU A 443 15.51 -18.98 -6.95
N GLY A 444 16.32 -18.92 -5.90
CA GLY A 444 16.82 -17.66 -5.34
C GLY A 444 15.80 -16.88 -4.49
N ARG A 445 14.63 -17.47 -4.20
CA ARG A 445 13.61 -16.84 -3.34
C ARG A 445 14.09 -16.63 -1.91
N ARG A 446 13.48 -15.66 -1.23
CA ARG A 446 13.69 -15.38 0.20
C ARG A 446 12.51 -15.84 1.05
N LEU A 447 12.71 -15.83 2.36
CA LEU A 447 11.65 -15.96 3.36
C LEU A 447 11.40 -14.60 4.01
N ILE A 448 10.13 -14.30 4.29
CA ILE A 448 9.71 -13.24 5.21
C ILE A 448 9.40 -13.90 6.55
N TRP A 449 10.15 -13.50 7.57
CA TRP A 449 10.08 -14.04 8.91
C TRP A 449 9.26 -13.16 9.82
N ILE A 450 8.14 -13.69 10.31
CA ILE A 450 7.36 -13.07 11.38
C ILE A 450 7.49 -13.92 12.64
N GLY A 451 8.14 -13.40 13.68
CA GLY A 451 8.36 -14.13 14.94
C GLY A 451 7.42 -13.68 16.05
N ASP A 452 7.25 -14.52 17.07
CA ASP A 452 6.74 -14.01 18.34
C ASP A 452 7.79 -13.08 18.98
N ILE A 453 7.35 -12.17 19.86
CA ILE A 453 8.21 -11.20 20.55
C ILE A 453 9.43 -11.83 21.25
N GLY A 454 9.35 -13.10 21.67
CA GLY A 454 10.43 -13.81 22.35
C GLY A 454 11.72 -13.94 21.54
N TYR A 455 11.64 -13.92 20.20
CA TYR A 455 12.83 -13.97 19.34
C TYR A 455 13.71 -12.72 19.45
N GLN A 456 13.19 -11.59 19.90
CA GLN A 456 13.97 -10.36 20.10
C GLN A 456 15.01 -10.48 21.22
N SER A 457 14.82 -11.41 22.15
CA SER A 457 15.64 -11.53 23.37
C SER A 457 17.13 -11.77 23.14
N LYS A 458 17.55 -12.15 21.92
CA LYS A 458 18.94 -12.45 21.56
C LYS A 458 19.44 -11.67 20.33
N SER A 459 18.87 -10.50 20.07
CA SER A 459 19.23 -9.64 18.92
C SER A 459 19.08 -10.33 17.56
N VAL A 460 18.20 -11.34 17.46
CA VAL A 460 17.79 -11.87 16.17
C VAL A 460 17.00 -10.78 15.45
N VAL A 461 17.26 -10.61 14.16
CA VAL A 461 16.57 -9.66 13.29
C VAL A 461 15.71 -10.45 12.32
N LEU A 462 14.39 -10.37 12.51
CA LEU A 462 13.34 -10.86 11.64
C LEU A 462 12.66 -9.69 10.93
N ASP A 463 11.85 -9.98 9.91
CA ASP A 463 11.16 -8.97 9.11
C ASP A 463 10.03 -8.29 9.90
N GLY A 464 9.35 -9.02 10.79
CA GLY A 464 8.35 -8.50 11.70
C GLY A 464 8.20 -9.34 12.97
N TYR A 465 7.54 -8.78 13.97
CA TYR A 465 7.25 -9.46 15.22
C TYR A 465 5.81 -9.23 15.65
N TYR A 466 5.23 -10.18 16.36
CA TYR A 466 3.89 -10.02 16.93
C TYR A 466 3.80 -10.63 18.32
N THR A 467 2.75 -10.26 19.04
CA THR A 467 2.40 -10.84 20.33
C THR A 467 1.02 -11.49 20.19
N LYS A 468 0.88 -12.72 20.69
CA LYS A 468 -0.40 -13.40 20.72
C LYS A 468 -1.38 -12.64 21.62
N SER A 469 -2.53 -12.25 21.09
CA SER A 469 -3.57 -11.51 21.84
C SER A 469 -4.43 -12.45 22.72
N VAL A 470 -3.78 -13.30 23.51
CA VAL A 470 -4.46 -14.31 24.35
C VAL A 470 -4.64 -13.87 25.81
N ALA A 471 -3.96 -12.81 26.26
CA ALA A 471 -4.04 -12.36 27.66
C ALA A 471 -3.90 -10.84 27.92
N GLY A 472 -3.75 -9.99 26.91
CA GLY A 472 -3.46 -8.55 27.11
C GLY A 472 -4.08 -7.63 26.07
N GLU A 473 -3.90 -6.32 26.24
CA GLU A 473 -4.26 -5.34 25.22
C GLU A 473 -3.44 -5.56 23.94
N LEU A 474 -3.99 -5.14 22.79
CA LEU A 474 -3.28 -5.18 21.53
C LEU A 474 -1.96 -4.42 21.61
N THR A 475 -0.86 -5.11 21.33
CA THR A 475 0.46 -4.51 21.15
C THR A 475 0.83 -4.55 19.68
N LEU A 476 1.15 -3.39 19.11
CA LEU A 476 1.80 -3.30 17.81
C LEU A 476 3.29 -3.29 18.01
N ASN A 477 3.98 -4.09 17.20
CA ASN A 477 5.44 -4.11 17.19
C ASN A 477 5.94 -3.54 15.86
N ASN A 478 6.78 -2.52 15.96
CA ASN A 478 7.36 -1.80 14.83
C ASN A 478 8.91 -1.89 14.83
N THR A 479 9.49 -2.91 15.49
CA THR A 479 10.96 -3.08 15.52
C THR A 479 11.49 -3.76 14.27
N GLY A 480 10.67 -4.58 13.60
CA GLY A 480 10.93 -5.05 12.25
C GLY A 480 10.55 -3.96 11.25
N TRP A 481 10.94 -4.14 9.98
CA TRP A 481 10.50 -3.22 8.91
C TRP A 481 9.02 -3.44 8.55
N LEU A 482 8.44 -4.59 8.93
CA LEU A 482 7.00 -4.85 8.93
C LEU A 482 6.40 -4.57 10.32
N SER A 483 5.35 -3.75 10.34
CA SER A 483 4.51 -3.54 11.52
C SER A 483 3.43 -4.61 11.53
N VAL A 484 3.49 -5.48 12.53
CA VAL A 484 2.59 -6.63 12.64
C VAL A 484 1.83 -6.60 13.98
N ALA A 485 0.55 -6.93 13.92
CA ALA A 485 -0.29 -7.10 15.10
C ALA A 485 -0.91 -8.51 15.15
N GLY A 486 -0.96 -9.10 16.33
CA GLY A 486 -1.78 -10.29 16.60
C GLY A 486 -3.11 -9.88 17.23
N ILE A 487 -4.23 -10.36 16.69
CA ILE A 487 -5.56 -10.12 17.27
C ILE A 487 -6.32 -11.43 17.46
N SER A 488 -7.23 -11.46 18.43
CA SER A 488 -8.06 -12.63 18.72
C SER A 488 -9.43 -12.22 19.25
N PRO A 489 -10.52 -12.88 18.82
CA PRO A 489 -11.85 -12.56 19.32
C PRO A 489 -12.01 -12.86 20.82
N GLY A 490 -11.23 -13.81 21.34
CA GLY A 490 -11.23 -14.25 22.73
C GLY A 490 -10.32 -15.46 22.89
N TYR A 491 -10.16 -15.94 24.12
CA TYR A 491 -9.27 -17.06 24.46
C TYR A 491 -9.76 -17.80 25.68
N CYS A 492 -9.87 -19.12 25.58
CA CYS A 492 -10.11 -20.03 26.69
C CYS A 492 -9.61 -21.44 26.35
N ASN A 493 -8.69 -21.96 27.15
CA ASN A 493 -8.15 -23.32 27.02
C ASN A 493 -8.35 -24.16 28.30
N ARG A 494 -9.46 -23.91 29.01
CA ARG A 494 -9.81 -24.63 30.25
C ARG A 494 -9.99 -26.14 30.02
N THR A 495 -10.49 -26.53 28.85
CA THR A 495 -10.63 -27.93 28.43
C THR A 495 -9.30 -28.67 28.35
N LEU A 496 -8.20 -27.94 28.13
CA LEU A 496 -6.83 -28.47 28.14
C LEU A 496 -6.20 -28.48 29.55
N GLY A 497 -6.97 -28.18 30.60
CA GLY A 497 -6.49 -28.14 31.99
C GLY A 497 -5.68 -26.89 32.35
N SER A 498 -5.60 -25.91 31.45
CA SER A 498 -4.83 -24.69 31.66
C SER A 498 -5.47 -23.75 32.68
N LYS A 499 -4.62 -23.08 33.47
CA LYS A 499 -5.00 -22.02 34.42
C LYS A 499 -4.77 -20.60 33.89
N SER A 500 -4.37 -20.44 32.63
CA SER A 500 -4.14 -19.12 32.01
C SER A 500 -5.38 -18.22 32.11
N PRO A 501 -5.22 -16.88 32.17
CA PRO A 501 -6.34 -15.96 32.13
C PRO A 501 -7.24 -16.19 30.91
N ILE A 502 -8.55 -16.09 31.11
CA ILE A 502 -9.53 -16.14 30.02
C ILE A 502 -9.63 -14.73 29.42
N ARG A 503 -9.59 -14.64 28.10
CA ARG A 503 -9.95 -13.42 27.36
C ARG A 503 -11.40 -13.57 26.90
N PRO A 504 -12.37 -12.93 27.56
CA PRO A 504 -13.78 -13.08 27.19
C PRO A 504 -14.04 -12.43 25.82
N ARG A 505 -14.94 -13.04 25.07
CA ARG A 505 -15.43 -12.52 23.78
C ARG A 505 -16.35 -11.30 23.94
N SER A 506 -16.98 -11.13 25.11
CA SER A 506 -17.83 -9.99 25.50
C SER A 506 -18.81 -9.54 24.42
N GLY A 507 -19.57 -10.48 23.85
CA GLY A 507 -20.53 -10.19 22.77
C GLY A 507 -19.94 -9.73 21.44
N GLY A 508 -18.60 -9.67 21.31
CA GLY A 508 -17.88 -9.13 20.16
C GLY A 508 -17.03 -7.89 20.48
N ASP A 509 -17.25 -7.25 21.64
CA ASP A 509 -16.61 -5.97 21.98
C ASP A 509 -15.09 -6.07 22.11
N THR A 510 -14.59 -7.19 22.64
CA THR A 510 -13.16 -7.46 22.74
C THR A 510 -12.49 -7.41 21.37
N PHE A 511 -13.09 -8.08 20.38
CA PHE A 511 -12.55 -8.12 19.02
C PHE A 511 -12.68 -6.78 18.32
N LYS A 512 -13.82 -6.09 18.52
CA LYS A 512 -14.07 -4.76 17.97
C LYS A 512 -13.03 -3.75 18.47
N LYS A 513 -12.69 -3.76 19.76
CA LYS A 513 -11.66 -2.87 20.35
C LYS A 513 -10.29 -3.10 19.69
N ASP A 514 -9.91 -4.34 19.43
CA ASP A 514 -8.67 -4.66 18.72
C ASP A 514 -8.70 -4.06 17.30
N TRP A 515 -9.79 -4.25 16.55
CA TRP A 515 -9.95 -3.65 15.21
C TRP A 515 -9.99 -2.12 15.21
N ASP A 516 -10.64 -1.50 16.19
CA ASP A 516 -10.67 -0.04 16.36
C ASP A 516 -9.25 0.50 16.58
N THR A 517 -8.44 -0.23 17.36
CA THR A 517 -7.04 0.12 17.61
C THR A 517 -6.18 -0.03 16.35
N LEU A 518 -6.42 -1.08 15.54
CA LEU A 518 -5.73 -1.27 14.25
C LEU A 518 -6.09 -0.19 13.23
N ALA A 519 -7.34 0.22 13.15
CA ALA A 519 -7.77 1.27 12.22
C ALA A 519 -7.16 2.64 12.56
N ALA A 520 -6.85 2.89 13.84
CA ALA A 520 -6.23 4.13 14.30
C ALA A 520 -4.70 4.18 14.17
N LYS A 521 -4.04 3.08 13.75
CA LYS A 521 -2.58 2.97 13.72
C LYS A 521 -2.09 2.45 12.37
N THR A 522 -0.85 2.79 12.00
CA THR A 522 -0.21 2.32 10.76
C THR A 522 0.30 0.88 10.92
N CYS A 523 -0.61 -0.08 10.81
CA CYS A 523 -0.31 -1.51 10.78
C CYS A 523 -0.24 -2.01 9.33
N ASP A 524 0.85 -2.70 8.98
CA ASP A 524 0.95 -3.33 7.67
C ASP A 524 0.17 -4.63 7.68
N TRP A 525 0.48 -5.54 8.61
CA TRP A 525 -0.06 -6.89 8.61
C TRP A 525 -0.76 -7.22 9.93
N VAL A 526 -1.93 -7.84 9.81
CA VAL A 526 -2.69 -8.37 10.96
C VAL A 526 -2.70 -9.89 10.90
N ILE A 527 -2.35 -10.53 12.02
CA ILE A 527 -2.46 -11.97 12.23
C ILE A 527 -3.66 -12.21 13.13
N VAL A 528 -4.72 -12.77 12.55
CA VAL A 528 -5.89 -13.26 13.29
C VAL A 528 -5.54 -14.63 13.87
N GLU A 529 -5.46 -14.68 15.19
CA GLU A 529 -5.40 -15.91 15.96
C GLU A 529 -6.80 -16.22 16.49
N SER A 530 -7.60 -17.02 15.81
CA SER A 530 -7.26 -17.88 14.65
C SER A 530 -8.43 -18.03 13.70
N TRP A 531 -8.21 -18.65 12.53
CA TRP A 531 -9.34 -19.11 11.72
C TRP A 531 -10.17 -20.13 12.50
N ASN A 532 -9.58 -21.25 12.95
CA ASN A 532 -10.34 -22.43 13.43
C ASN A 532 -9.74 -23.14 14.67
N ASN A 533 -9.03 -22.45 15.58
CA ASN A 533 -8.57 -23.07 16.82
C ASN A 533 -9.71 -23.20 17.86
N TYR A 534 -10.50 -24.25 17.67
CA TYR A 534 -11.61 -24.62 18.54
C TYR A 534 -11.17 -25.04 19.95
N THR A 535 -9.92 -25.51 20.12
CA THR A 535 -9.38 -25.94 21.43
C THR A 535 -9.04 -24.80 22.37
N GLU A 536 -8.69 -23.64 21.83
CA GLU A 536 -8.41 -22.43 22.61
C GLU A 536 -9.51 -21.38 22.51
N GLY A 537 -10.59 -21.70 21.80
CA GLY A 537 -11.74 -20.82 21.66
C GLY A 537 -11.42 -19.49 20.99
N THR A 538 -10.42 -19.47 20.10
CA THR A 538 -9.93 -18.26 19.40
C THR A 538 -10.45 -18.15 17.97
N GLU A 539 -11.28 -19.10 17.52
CA GLU A 539 -11.75 -19.21 16.14
C GLU A 539 -12.63 -18.03 15.70
N ILE A 540 -12.43 -17.57 14.47
CA ILE A 540 -13.38 -16.72 13.74
C ILE A 540 -14.23 -17.50 12.73
N ALA A 541 -13.86 -18.76 12.46
CA ALA A 541 -14.64 -19.70 11.66
C ALA A 541 -16.01 -19.96 12.30
N PRO A 542 -17.02 -20.36 11.50
CA PRO A 542 -18.34 -20.63 12.03
C PRO A 542 -18.34 -21.75 13.08
N SER A 543 -18.90 -21.47 14.25
CA SER A 543 -19.03 -22.40 15.36
C SER A 543 -20.47 -22.59 15.81
N MET A 544 -20.76 -23.64 16.57
CA MET A 544 -22.08 -23.85 17.16
C MET A 544 -22.44 -22.73 18.16
N GLU A 545 -21.44 -22.21 18.87
CA GLU A 545 -21.61 -21.20 19.92
C GLU A 545 -21.87 -19.80 19.34
N TYR A 546 -21.27 -19.47 18.20
CA TYR A 546 -21.29 -18.10 17.66
C TYR A 546 -21.83 -17.97 16.23
N GLY A 547 -22.18 -19.09 15.57
CA GLY A 547 -22.56 -19.10 14.17
C GLY A 547 -21.52 -18.39 13.31
N ARG A 548 -21.97 -17.54 12.37
CA ARG A 548 -21.08 -16.76 11.49
C ARG A 548 -20.65 -15.40 12.06
N ARG A 549 -20.99 -15.06 13.31
CA ARG A 549 -20.79 -13.70 13.87
C ARG A 549 -19.37 -13.18 13.66
N TYR A 550 -18.35 -13.97 14.01
CA TYR A 550 -16.96 -13.53 13.93
C TYR A 550 -16.42 -13.50 12.50
N GLN A 551 -16.85 -14.41 11.64
CA GLN A 551 -16.58 -14.36 10.20
C GLN A 551 -17.08 -13.04 9.59
N SER A 552 -18.34 -12.65 9.89
CA SER A 552 -18.93 -11.40 9.41
C SER A 552 -18.28 -10.16 10.01
N LEU A 553 -17.94 -10.18 11.31
CA LEU A 553 -17.23 -9.09 11.96
C LEU A 553 -15.83 -8.87 11.35
N THR A 554 -15.10 -9.94 11.05
CA THR A 554 -13.82 -9.86 10.35
C THR A 554 -14.03 -9.21 8.98
N ARG A 555 -15.01 -9.67 8.19
CA ARG A 555 -15.29 -9.10 6.85
C ARG A 555 -15.54 -7.59 6.89
N ILE A 556 -16.34 -7.11 7.84
CA ILE A 556 -16.64 -5.67 7.99
C ILE A 556 -15.39 -4.88 8.38
N ASN A 557 -14.61 -5.39 9.34
CA ASN A 557 -13.41 -4.69 9.80
C ASN A 557 -12.27 -4.74 8.79
N MET A 558 -12.25 -5.71 7.88
CA MET A 558 -11.30 -5.72 6.76
C MET A 558 -11.45 -4.49 5.86
N LEU A 559 -12.67 -4.01 5.62
CA LEU A 559 -12.87 -2.77 4.87
C LEU A 559 -12.22 -1.57 5.59
N ARG A 560 -12.35 -1.52 6.93
CA ARG A 560 -11.74 -0.49 7.78
C ARG A 560 -10.22 -0.57 7.77
N PHE A 561 -9.68 -1.78 7.92
CA PHE A 561 -8.23 -2.03 7.88
C PHE A 561 -7.60 -1.62 6.53
N ASN A 562 -8.34 -1.85 5.43
CA ASN A 562 -7.97 -1.45 4.09
C ASN A 562 -8.23 0.04 3.79
N GLY A 563 -8.68 0.83 4.77
CA GLY A 563 -8.85 2.29 4.66
C GLY A 563 -10.18 2.77 4.09
N MET A 564 -11.20 1.89 3.95
CA MET A 564 -12.55 2.24 3.47
C MET A 564 -12.61 2.94 2.10
N LYS A 565 -11.59 2.78 1.27
CA LYS A 565 -11.54 3.37 -0.07
C LYS A 565 -12.67 2.84 -0.94
N GLU A 566 -13.21 3.69 -1.81
CA GLU A 566 -14.25 3.29 -2.78
C GLU A 566 -13.71 2.26 -3.76
N TYR A 567 -12.59 2.60 -4.40
CA TYR A 567 -11.81 1.73 -5.26
C TYR A 567 -10.52 1.35 -4.53
N ASN A 568 -10.25 0.04 -4.42
CA ASN A 568 -9.01 -0.45 -3.81
C ASN A 568 -8.54 -1.75 -4.48
N ALA A 569 -7.54 -1.67 -5.35
CA ALA A 569 -6.94 -2.81 -6.01
C ALA A 569 -5.73 -3.35 -5.23
N LYS A 570 -5.93 -4.51 -4.62
CA LYS A 570 -4.93 -5.19 -3.80
C LYS A 570 -4.26 -6.33 -4.57
N TYR A 571 -2.94 -6.28 -4.72
CA TYR A 571 -2.20 -7.25 -5.54
C TYR A 571 -1.64 -8.38 -4.68
N LEU A 572 -2.35 -9.50 -4.64
CA LEU A 572 -2.03 -10.62 -3.75
C LEU A 572 -0.90 -11.50 -4.28
N ARG A 573 -0.76 -11.64 -5.61
CA ARG A 573 0.26 -12.47 -6.25
C ARG A 573 0.54 -12.04 -7.69
N HIS A 574 1.77 -12.28 -8.15
CA HIS A 574 2.16 -12.23 -9.55
C HIS A 574 3.19 -13.32 -9.91
N ASP A 575 3.18 -13.80 -11.15
CA ASP A 575 4.17 -14.74 -11.67
C ASP A 575 5.26 -14.09 -12.53
N THR A 576 5.30 -12.75 -12.61
CA THR A 576 6.23 -11.97 -13.44
C THR A 576 7.68 -12.51 -13.38
N PRO A 577 8.29 -12.83 -14.54
CA PRO A 577 9.70 -13.18 -14.62
C PRO A 577 10.61 -12.05 -14.13
N SER A 578 11.67 -12.41 -13.41
CA SER A 578 12.69 -11.45 -12.96
C SER A 578 13.58 -10.95 -14.11
N VAL A 579 13.65 -11.70 -15.21
CA VAL A 579 14.35 -11.35 -16.44
C VAL A 579 13.41 -11.50 -17.63
N MET A 580 13.31 -10.48 -18.48
CA MET A 580 12.51 -10.52 -19.70
C MET A 580 13.37 -10.18 -20.93
N PRO A 581 13.22 -10.91 -22.07
CA PRO A 581 13.93 -10.57 -23.29
C PRO A 581 13.49 -9.21 -23.87
N PRO A 582 14.40 -8.43 -24.47
CA PRO A 582 14.06 -7.22 -25.23
C PRO A 582 13.10 -7.50 -26.40
N GLY A 583 12.05 -6.69 -26.57
CA GLY A 583 11.11 -6.77 -27.70
C GLY A 583 10.13 -7.95 -27.65
N ALA A 584 10.13 -8.73 -26.58
CA ALA A 584 9.23 -9.85 -26.36
C ALA A 584 7.85 -9.43 -25.84
N ILE A 585 6.92 -10.38 -25.85
CA ILE A 585 5.65 -10.31 -25.13
C ILE A 585 5.67 -11.41 -24.08
N CYS A 586 5.68 -11.03 -22.81
CA CYS A 586 5.66 -11.94 -21.68
C CYS A 586 4.24 -11.99 -21.09
N GLN A 587 3.67 -13.18 -20.96
CA GLN A 587 2.42 -13.36 -20.24
C GLN A 587 2.68 -13.37 -18.74
N VAL A 588 1.93 -12.55 -18.00
CA VAL A 588 2.03 -12.43 -16.55
C VAL A 588 0.65 -12.64 -15.94
N THR A 589 0.53 -13.58 -15.03
CA THR A 589 -0.68 -13.80 -14.23
C THR A 589 -0.64 -12.95 -12.97
N LEU A 590 -1.68 -12.14 -12.76
CA LEU A 590 -1.91 -11.35 -11.54
C LEU A 590 -3.13 -11.87 -10.79
N THR A 591 -3.03 -11.94 -9.47
CA THR A 591 -4.14 -12.18 -8.54
C THR A 591 -4.45 -10.87 -7.83
N ILE A 592 -5.60 -10.27 -8.15
CA ILE A 592 -6.01 -8.96 -7.69
C ILE A 592 -7.28 -9.11 -6.85
N LYS A 593 -7.37 -8.44 -5.71
CA LYS A 593 -8.58 -8.39 -4.90
C LYS A 593 -9.18 -6.99 -4.96
N ASN A 594 -10.48 -6.90 -5.19
CA ASN A 594 -11.22 -5.68 -4.92
C ASN A 594 -11.36 -5.54 -3.40
N ALA A 595 -10.49 -4.77 -2.78
CA ALA A 595 -10.49 -4.49 -1.35
C ALA A 595 -11.32 -3.25 -0.99
N GLY A 596 -11.97 -2.63 -1.99
CA GLY A 596 -12.72 -1.39 -1.85
C GLY A 596 -14.15 -1.63 -1.37
N THR A 597 -14.88 -0.53 -1.19
CA THR A 597 -16.29 -0.57 -0.78
C THR A 597 -17.24 -0.69 -1.98
N GLN A 598 -16.79 -0.37 -3.19
CA GLN A 598 -17.59 -0.42 -4.41
C GLN A 598 -17.25 -1.62 -5.30
N PRO A 599 -18.24 -2.23 -5.98
CA PRO A 599 -17.99 -3.12 -7.12
C PRO A 599 -17.26 -2.37 -8.25
N TRP A 600 -16.50 -3.12 -9.05
CA TRP A 600 -15.94 -2.62 -10.31
C TRP A 600 -16.78 -3.19 -11.44
N TYR A 601 -17.60 -2.36 -12.10
CA TYR A 601 -18.45 -2.82 -13.18
C TYR A 601 -17.69 -2.87 -14.50
N ALA A 602 -17.98 -3.86 -15.33
CA ALA A 602 -17.32 -3.99 -16.64
C ALA A 602 -17.68 -2.83 -17.58
N GLU A 603 -18.87 -2.25 -17.43
CA GLU A 603 -19.37 -1.13 -18.24
C GLU A 603 -18.70 0.22 -17.93
N ASP A 604 -18.04 0.33 -16.77
CA ASP A 604 -17.38 1.54 -16.30
C ASP A 604 -16.08 1.87 -17.08
N GLY A 605 -15.64 0.99 -17.97
CA GLY A 605 -14.39 1.20 -18.71
C GLY A 605 -13.17 1.18 -17.79
N ILE A 606 -13.17 0.27 -16.80
CA ILE A 606 -12.03 0.03 -15.92
C ILE A 606 -11.05 -0.92 -16.63
N PHE A 607 -9.76 -0.61 -16.58
CA PHE A 607 -8.70 -1.42 -17.19
C PHE A 607 -7.64 -1.84 -16.18
N LEU A 608 -7.10 -3.03 -16.35
CA LEU A 608 -5.80 -3.40 -15.82
C LEU A 608 -4.72 -2.99 -16.83
N ALA A 609 -3.76 -2.18 -16.40
CA ALA A 609 -2.70 -1.69 -17.25
C ALA A 609 -1.32 -1.83 -16.60
N ALA A 610 -0.26 -1.72 -17.42
CA ALA A 610 1.11 -1.77 -16.95
C ALA A 610 2.01 -0.74 -17.62
N ARG A 611 2.99 -0.22 -16.89
CA ARG A 611 3.93 0.81 -17.34
C ARG A 611 5.35 0.49 -16.91
N TRP A 612 6.32 0.84 -17.75
CA TRP A 612 7.74 0.72 -17.47
C TRP A 612 8.28 1.98 -16.83
N TYR A 613 9.01 1.82 -15.73
CA TYR A 613 9.72 2.87 -15.03
C TYR A 613 11.22 2.56 -15.00
N LYS A 614 12.03 3.61 -14.98
CA LYS A 614 13.48 3.53 -14.83
C LYS A 614 13.95 4.69 -13.99
N ASP A 615 14.75 4.39 -12.96
CA ASP A 615 15.29 5.39 -12.03
C ASP A 615 14.19 6.30 -11.41
N GLY A 616 13.03 5.71 -11.11
CA GLY A 616 11.86 6.40 -10.53
C GLY A 616 10.97 7.14 -11.54
N ALA A 617 11.42 7.33 -12.78
CA ALA A 617 10.67 8.04 -13.82
C ALA A 617 9.93 7.08 -14.77
N LEU A 618 8.77 7.51 -15.28
CA LEU A 618 8.06 6.78 -16.34
C LEU A 618 8.95 6.71 -17.58
N TYR A 619 9.23 5.49 -18.04
CA TYR A 619 10.09 5.23 -19.20
C TYR A 619 9.27 4.93 -20.46
N ALA A 620 8.29 4.02 -20.38
CA ALA A 620 7.44 3.65 -21.51
C ALA A 620 6.08 3.09 -21.06
N ASP A 621 5.05 3.22 -21.90
CA ASP A 621 3.79 2.47 -21.75
C ASP A 621 3.99 1.06 -22.34
N THR A 622 3.51 0.02 -21.65
CA THR A 622 3.56 -1.35 -22.20
C THR A 622 2.57 -1.54 -23.37
N GLY A 623 1.61 -0.63 -23.51
CA GLY A 623 0.44 -0.78 -24.38
C GLY A 623 -0.56 -1.82 -23.87
N ALA A 624 -0.30 -2.46 -22.73
CA ALA A 624 -1.20 -3.43 -22.12
C ALA A 624 -2.34 -2.66 -21.42
N ARG A 625 -3.54 -2.75 -21.99
CA ARG A 625 -4.78 -2.27 -21.38
C ARG A 625 -5.83 -3.37 -21.50
N LEU A 626 -6.02 -4.11 -20.43
CA LEU A 626 -6.98 -5.21 -20.36
C LEU A 626 -8.28 -4.69 -19.72
N PRO A 627 -9.37 -4.49 -20.49
CA PRO A 627 -10.64 -4.08 -19.91
C PRO A 627 -11.21 -5.16 -18.99
N LEU A 628 -11.95 -4.76 -17.97
CA LEU A 628 -12.83 -5.68 -17.25
C LEU A 628 -13.82 -6.30 -18.24
N GLN A 629 -13.96 -7.63 -18.18
CA GLN A 629 -14.92 -8.40 -18.98
C GLN A 629 -16.12 -8.88 -18.15
N GLU A 630 -16.04 -8.70 -16.83
CA GLU A 630 -16.98 -9.18 -15.83
C GLU A 630 -16.94 -8.23 -14.63
N ASP A 631 -18.03 -8.16 -13.88
CA ASP A 631 -18.11 -7.34 -12.68
C ASP A 631 -17.29 -7.96 -11.53
N ILE A 632 -16.52 -7.12 -10.85
CA ILE A 632 -15.69 -7.55 -9.71
C ILE A 632 -16.26 -6.93 -8.43
N MET A 633 -17.00 -7.73 -7.68
CA MET A 633 -17.66 -7.31 -6.45
C MET A 633 -16.67 -6.97 -5.34
N ALA A 634 -17.09 -6.13 -4.39
CA ALA A 634 -16.28 -5.83 -3.20
C ALA A 634 -15.91 -7.12 -2.44
N GLY A 635 -14.62 -7.30 -2.19
CA GLY A 635 -14.01 -8.49 -1.60
C GLY A 635 -13.68 -9.63 -2.57
N GLN A 636 -14.09 -9.54 -3.84
CA GLN A 636 -13.85 -10.57 -4.84
C GLN A 636 -12.38 -10.60 -5.27
N ILE A 637 -11.86 -11.82 -5.49
CA ILE A 637 -10.53 -12.06 -6.04
C ILE A 637 -10.69 -12.35 -7.54
N TRP A 638 -9.89 -11.66 -8.34
CA TRP A 638 -9.86 -11.68 -9.79
C TRP A 638 -8.47 -12.12 -10.27
N ASN A 639 -8.42 -13.20 -11.06
CA ASN A 639 -7.18 -13.73 -11.64
C ASN A 639 -7.15 -13.42 -13.13
N LYS A 640 -6.13 -12.70 -13.61
CA LYS A 640 -5.97 -12.41 -15.05
C LYS A 640 -4.55 -12.51 -15.54
N VAL A 641 -4.45 -12.86 -16.82
CA VAL A 641 -3.21 -12.86 -17.59
C VAL A 641 -3.11 -11.55 -18.36
N LEU A 642 -2.02 -10.83 -18.16
CA LEU A 642 -1.68 -9.59 -18.83
C LEU A 642 -0.47 -9.83 -19.75
N GLY A 643 -0.56 -9.40 -21.02
CA GLY A 643 0.55 -9.48 -21.97
C GLY A 643 1.45 -8.26 -21.86
N ILE A 644 2.62 -8.41 -21.25
CA ILE A 644 3.60 -7.34 -21.05
C ILE A 644 4.55 -7.28 -22.23
N ARG A 645 4.57 -6.15 -22.94
CA ARG A 645 5.50 -5.91 -24.04
C ARG A 645 6.76 -5.22 -23.53
N THR A 646 7.94 -5.73 -23.90
CA THR A 646 9.24 -5.13 -23.53
C THR A 646 9.74 -4.19 -24.63
N ILE A 647 8.96 -3.15 -24.92
CA ILE A 647 9.24 -2.15 -25.97
C ILE A 647 9.21 -0.71 -25.43
N GLU A 648 9.82 0.20 -26.19
CA GLU A 648 9.77 1.65 -26.03
C GLU A 648 8.49 2.24 -26.65
N ALA A 649 8.22 3.53 -26.39
CA ALA A 649 7.05 4.24 -26.92
C ALA A 649 7.02 4.30 -28.46
N ASP A 650 8.18 4.24 -29.13
CA ASP A 650 8.30 4.19 -30.58
C ASP A 650 8.24 2.76 -31.17
N GLY A 651 8.03 1.75 -30.32
CA GLY A 651 7.90 0.34 -30.70
C GLY A 651 9.22 -0.45 -30.75
N LYS A 652 10.38 0.18 -30.49
CA LYS A 652 11.66 -0.54 -30.45
C LYS A 652 11.80 -1.43 -29.20
N PRO A 653 12.62 -2.49 -29.23
CA PRO A 653 12.94 -3.28 -28.04
C PRO A 653 13.52 -2.43 -26.91
N LEU A 654 13.09 -2.66 -25.66
CA LEU A 654 13.70 -2.01 -24.50
C LEU A 654 15.21 -2.33 -24.43
N PRO A 655 16.08 -1.33 -24.17
CA PRO A 655 17.50 -1.57 -23.96
C PRO A 655 17.74 -2.50 -22.77
N PRO A 656 18.76 -3.38 -22.82
CA PRO A 656 19.14 -4.19 -21.66
C PRO A 656 19.43 -3.34 -20.43
N GLY A 657 18.96 -3.77 -19.26
CA GLY A 657 19.12 -3.01 -18.02
C GLY A 657 18.08 -3.37 -16.96
N LYS A 658 18.14 -2.67 -15.82
CA LYS A 658 17.15 -2.79 -14.74
C LYS A 658 16.02 -1.80 -14.96
N TYR A 659 14.80 -2.27 -14.79
CA TYR A 659 13.56 -1.52 -14.93
C TYR A 659 12.61 -1.91 -13.80
N GLU A 660 11.56 -1.13 -13.65
CA GLU A 660 10.43 -1.43 -12.79
C GLU A 660 9.17 -1.51 -13.65
N LEU A 661 8.44 -2.62 -13.53
CA LEU A 661 7.12 -2.80 -14.10
C LEU A 661 6.10 -2.39 -13.04
N ARG A 662 5.29 -1.38 -13.30
CA ARG A 662 4.15 -1.01 -12.45
C ARG A 662 2.87 -1.51 -13.08
N CYS A 663 2.16 -2.42 -12.40
CA CYS A 663 0.82 -2.88 -12.79
C CYS A 663 -0.22 -2.16 -11.93
N GLU A 664 -1.28 -1.64 -12.56
CA GLU A 664 -2.24 -0.78 -11.90
C GLU A 664 -3.63 -0.82 -12.56
N MET A 665 -4.69 -0.56 -11.78
CA MET A 665 -6.04 -0.35 -12.28
C MET A 665 -6.25 1.11 -12.72
N LEU A 666 -6.88 1.28 -13.87
CA LEU A 666 -7.24 2.57 -14.48
C LEU A 666 -8.76 2.71 -14.50
N GLY A 667 -9.28 3.80 -13.95
CA GLY A 667 -10.70 4.08 -13.82
C GLY A 667 -11.35 4.80 -15.02
N THR A 668 -12.63 5.10 -14.83
CA THR A 668 -13.61 5.61 -15.83
C THR A 668 -13.22 6.92 -16.52
N GLN A 669 -12.43 7.78 -15.85
CA GLN A 669 -11.96 9.08 -16.37
C GLN A 669 -10.48 9.08 -16.78
N ALA A 670 -9.88 7.89 -16.95
CA ALA A 670 -8.43 7.72 -17.08
C ALA A 670 -7.62 8.13 -15.83
N ASP A 671 -8.30 8.24 -14.69
CA ASP A 671 -7.66 8.36 -13.38
C ASP A 671 -7.17 6.99 -12.91
N TRP A 672 -5.91 6.94 -12.54
CA TRP A 672 -5.28 5.78 -11.95
C TRP A 672 -5.83 5.58 -10.53
N PHE A 673 -6.09 4.33 -10.13
CA PHE A 673 -6.56 4.07 -8.76
C PHE A 673 -5.56 4.59 -7.72
N ALA A 674 -4.26 4.63 -8.01
CA ALA A 674 -3.25 5.21 -7.14
C ALA A 674 -3.44 6.72 -6.93
N GLY A 675 -4.05 7.44 -7.89
CA GLY A 675 -4.46 8.83 -7.68
C GLY A 675 -5.54 8.99 -6.60
N GLY A 676 -6.28 7.93 -6.29
CA GLY A 676 -7.19 7.82 -5.14
C GLY A 676 -6.56 7.20 -3.89
N GLY A 677 -5.23 7.05 -3.85
CA GLY A 677 -4.46 6.52 -2.73
C GLY A 677 -4.17 5.02 -2.76
N ASP A 678 -4.51 4.29 -3.83
CA ASP A 678 -4.07 2.90 -4.03
C ASP A 678 -2.58 2.76 -4.29
N MET A 679 -2.07 1.54 -4.07
CA MET A 679 -0.67 1.22 -4.34
C MET A 679 -0.59 0.41 -5.63
N PRO A 680 0.17 0.86 -6.64
CA PRO A 680 0.45 0.01 -7.79
C PRO A 680 1.32 -1.18 -7.38
N LEU A 681 1.21 -2.29 -8.11
CA LEU A 681 2.16 -3.39 -7.97
C LEU A 681 3.47 -3.02 -8.68
N CYS A 682 4.51 -2.73 -7.90
CA CYS A 682 5.85 -2.43 -8.42
C CYS A 682 6.72 -3.68 -8.45
N ILE A 683 7.21 -4.06 -9.62
CA ILE A 683 7.99 -5.28 -9.83
C ILE A 683 9.35 -4.93 -10.47
N PRO A 684 10.48 -5.22 -9.81
CA PRO A 684 11.78 -5.06 -10.44
C PRO A 684 11.98 -6.14 -11.52
N VAL A 685 12.33 -5.70 -12.73
CA VAL A 685 12.57 -6.58 -13.88
C VAL A 685 13.90 -6.20 -14.54
N THR A 686 14.70 -7.20 -14.89
CA THR A 686 15.88 -7.01 -15.73
C THR A 686 15.53 -7.31 -17.18
N ILE A 687 15.67 -6.33 -18.07
CA ILE A 687 15.60 -6.56 -19.50
C ILE A 687 16.95 -7.11 -19.96
N GLY A 688 16.95 -8.29 -20.56
CA GLY A 688 18.19 -8.98 -20.93
C GLY A 688 17.98 -10.39 -21.44
N ARG A 689 19.08 -11.13 -21.65
CA ARG A 689 19.00 -12.54 -22.00
C ARG A 689 18.60 -13.36 -20.78
N THR A 690 17.60 -14.22 -20.95
CA THR A 690 17.25 -15.27 -20.01
C THR A 690 18.27 -16.40 -20.14
N GLU A 691 18.95 -16.76 -19.05
CA GLU A 691 19.81 -17.94 -19.04
C GLU A 691 18.97 -19.23 -18.93
N PRO A 692 19.40 -20.35 -19.54
CA PRO A 692 18.73 -21.64 -19.36
C PRO A 692 18.74 -22.05 -17.87
N GLY A 693 17.58 -22.45 -17.34
CA GLY A 693 17.41 -22.87 -15.94
C GLY A 693 16.77 -24.26 -15.81
N PHE A 694 17.12 -25.00 -14.76
CA PHE A 694 16.45 -26.26 -14.42
C PHE A 694 16.42 -26.50 -12.91
N THR A 695 15.37 -27.15 -12.44
CA THR A 695 15.21 -27.61 -11.05
C THR A 695 15.27 -29.12 -11.01
N VAL A 696 16.08 -29.66 -10.09
CA VAL A 696 16.06 -31.09 -9.78
C VAL A 696 14.84 -31.37 -8.90
N ILE A 697 13.81 -32.00 -9.48
CA ILE A 697 12.58 -32.38 -8.77
C ILE A 697 12.85 -33.57 -7.86
N ASP A 698 13.60 -34.55 -8.34
CA ASP A 698 13.92 -35.78 -7.62
C ASP A 698 15.26 -36.36 -8.09
N THR A 699 15.99 -37.01 -7.19
CA THR A 699 17.24 -37.70 -7.54
C THR A 699 17.52 -38.83 -6.57
N ASN A 700 18.07 -39.93 -7.09
CA ASN A 700 18.58 -41.05 -6.28
C ASN A 700 20.05 -40.88 -5.86
N LEU A 701 20.60 -39.66 -5.90
CA LEU A 701 21.97 -39.39 -5.49
C LEU A 701 22.19 -39.80 -4.02
N PRO A 702 23.17 -40.69 -3.72
CA PRO A 702 23.45 -41.09 -2.35
C PRO A 702 23.91 -39.89 -1.49
N PRO A 703 23.53 -39.83 -0.20
CA PRO A 703 23.91 -38.74 0.69
C PRO A 703 25.43 -38.71 1.01
N THR A 704 26.15 -39.78 0.72
CA THR A 704 27.60 -39.91 0.93
C THR A 704 28.26 -40.48 -0.31
N LEU A 705 29.33 -39.82 -0.77
CA LEU A 705 30.07 -40.20 -1.96
C LEU A 705 31.53 -40.52 -1.62
N LYS A 706 32.05 -41.62 -2.16
CA LYS A 706 33.49 -41.94 -2.11
C LYS A 706 34.26 -41.05 -3.09
N ALA A 707 35.31 -40.39 -2.61
CA ALA A 707 36.20 -39.59 -3.44
C ALA A 707 36.77 -40.40 -4.62
N GLY A 708 36.72 -39.82 -5.83
CA GLY A 708 37.23 -40.42 -7.06
C GLY A 708 36.36 -41.52 -7.69
N ALA A 709 35.20 -41.85 -7.11
CA ALA A 709 34.29 -42.85 -7.67
C ALA A 709 33.21 -42.21 -8.55
N SER A 710 32.83 -42.90 -9.62
CA SER A 710 31.71 -42.53 -10.51
C SER A 710 30.43 -43.24 -10.09
N TYR A 711 29.31 -42.52 -10.08
CA TYR A 711 27.99 -43.05 -9.75
C TYR A 711 27.02 -42.75 -10.88
N ASN A 712 26.22 -43.75 -11.26
CA ASN A 712 25.09 -43.53 -12.15
C ASN A 712 23.88 -43.13 -11.31
N ILE A 713 23.37 -41.92 -11.55
CA ILE A 713 22.18 -41.41 -10.90
C ILE A 713 21.06 -41.20 -11.92
N THR A 714 19.84 -41.26 -11.42
CA THR A 714 18.64 -40.82 -12.12
C THR A 714 18.19 -39.53 -11.45
N ALA A 715 17.91 -38.52 -12.27
CA ALA A 715 17.36 -37.26 -11.82
C ALA A 715 16.12 -36.93 -12.66
N ARG A 716 15.06 -36.49 -11.99
CA ARG A 716 13.89 -35.89 -12.64
C ARG A 716 14.07 -34.38 -12.62
N LEU A 717 14.16 -33.77 -13.79
CA LEU A 717 14.39 -32.34 -13.94
C LEU A 717 13.10 -31.64 -14.39
N ARG A 718 12.86 -30.43 -13.90
CA ARG A 718 11.91 -29.47 -14.47
C ARG A 718 12.72 -28.45 -15.26
N ASN A 719 12.36 -28.21 -16.52
CA ASN A 719 12.91 -27.08 -17.25
C ASN A 719 12.27 -25.80 -16.69
N ASP A 720 13.09 -24.90 -16.15
CA ASP A 720 12.66 -23.60 -15.64
C ASP A 720 13.14 -22.45 -16.54
N GLY A 721 13.89 -22.76 -17.59
CA GLY A 721 14.21 -21.80 -18.65
C GLY A 721 12.98 -21.50 -19.50
N PRO A 722 12.92 -20.31 -20.14
CA PRO A 722 11.88 -20.03 -21.12
C PRO A 722 11.97 -20.99 -22.31
N ALA A 723 10.82 -21.27 -22.92
CA ALA A 723 10.69 -22.11 -24.11
C ALA A 723 11.32 -21.47 -25.36
#